data_AF-A0A0L7LAL7-F1
#
_entry.id   AF-A0A0L7LAL7-F1
#
_cell.length_a   1.000
_cell.length_b   1.000
_cell.length_c   1.000
_cell.angle_alpha   90.00
_cell.angle_beta   90.00
_cell.angle_gamma   90.00
#
_symmetry.space_group_name_H-M   'P 1'
#
loop_
_entity.id
_entity.type
_entity.pdbx_description
1 polymer ?
#
loop_
_entity_poly.entity_id
_entity_poly.type
_entity_poly.pdbx_seq_one_letter_code
_entity_poly.pdbx_strand_id
1 'polypeptide(L)'
;MAQLASLPKETKKCTKTFYQGHKDQPGQRAAWRQERAGKCINAPKKSRSCKYLLSGDKLLQMSSPLGLDDDPVARQIRDIHNDTRKSARIIRDSKARLLELQKKTTITEADVKELCERNELLLREMERFDRLTRSVQKLVAAEVTVRKPREYEEQSRIDYIPGTAYEPALHQEMKMNHPAEIDLTRKLSESYDMQEKLVADNADLEVKRYILYKELMSKDQSLETCRAQEKQVSELELEVRHVRVEMASIKHNSACAGPGGQKTCFDQPCGVCPPCPAPCNPNGPPTPAEREVQKLTVQLRQTEETFKNKVTEKERCLHREVQTRLRDFEIKFEGLTAHTKMMLGSKEQALDNEVNVRSLKQCYREAREEVDELRLLLKEQNVQLQEYRVKQCYREAREEVDELRLLLKEQNVQLQEYRVKQCYREARKEVDELRLLLKEQNVQLQEYRVKQCYREAREEVDELRLLLKEQNVQLQEYRVKMDMMDMDNTRISEQINLEIQRVKSIDIVGEQLKFQEKLQELSSIPELLKATQMRLKDSQQSQAIAEHAAEQLTRELNCAREKVHMMLHNSLKPPEKQERGTEDKQIVLLQQRVTQLTDANATLKTEIERLKLEKMHECAQLGGELDRARDEGARAVQRANERADTIRKCMQTSVAEMERQLAAARAQVKVAEKDREEALRRTASSTGEGDGGDEAEGQQECTCKSLFENI
;
A
#
# COMPACT_ATOMS: atom_id res chain seq x y z
N MET A 1 -40.36 -42.55 31.10
CA MET A 1 -40.87 -41.23 30.67
C MET A 1 -39.68 -40.33 30.36
N ALA A 2 -39.78 -39.38 29.42
CA ALA A 2 -38.83 -38.29 29.10
C ALA A 2 -37.31 -38.59 29.21
N GLN A 3 -36.49 -38.72 28.15
CA GLN A 3 -36.57 -38.23 26.77
C GLN A 3 -36.41 -36.71 26.60
N LEU A 4 -35.15 -36.26 26.53
CA LEU A 4 -34.68 -35.01 25.89
C LEU A 4 -33.48 -35.41 25.00
N ALA A 5 -33.59 -35.51 23.67
CA ALA A 5 -33.82 -34.45 22.68
C ALA A 5 -32.55 -33.64 22.37
N SER A 6 -31.72 -34.18 21.47
CA SER A 6 -30.60 -33.47 20.82
C SER A 6 -30.97 -33.07 19.39
N LEU A 7 -30.52 -31.89 18.95
CA LEU A 7 -30.75 -31.35 17.60
C LEU A 7 -29.42 -31.03 16.91
N PRO A 8 -29.13 -31.60 15.73
CA PRO A 8 -27.96 -31.21 14.92
C PRO A 8 -28.26 -29.93 14.11
N LYS A 9 -27.23 -29.13 13.84
CA LYS A 9 -27.33 -27.95 12.95
C LYS A 9 -27.09 -28.34 11.49
N GLU A 10 -27.84 -27.72 10.58
CA GLU A 10 -27.79 -28.00 9.14
C GLU A 10 -26.44 -27.62 8.50
N THR A 11 -25.93 -28.48 7.61
CA THR A 11 -24.85 -28.14 6.68
C THR A 11 -25.42 -27.86 5.29
N LYS A 12 -25.54 -26.57 4.94
CA LYS A 12 -26.04 -26.15 3.62
C LYS A 12 -25.03 -26.48 2.52
N LYS A 13 -25.36 -27.48 1.71
CA LYS A 13 -24.60 -27.87 0.50
C LYS A 13 -24.62 -26.72 -0.51
N CYS A 14 -23.45 -26.32 -1.01
CA CYS A 14 -23.35 -25.45 -2.18
C CYS A 14 -23.34 -26.31 -3.45
N THR A 15 -24.27 -26.04 -4.37
CA THR A 15 -24.44 -26.81 -5.61
C THR A 15 -23.34 -26.49 -6.61
N LYS A 16 -22.50 -27.47 -6.95
CA LYS A 16 -21.45 -27.34 -7.98
C LYS A 16 -22.01 -27.81 -9.32
N THR A 17 -22.30 -26.87 -10.22
CA THR A 17 -22.85 -27.17 -11.55
C THR A 17 -21.86 -27.96 -12.40
N PHE A 18 -22.36 -29.04 -13.02
CA PHE A 18 -21.63 -29.79 -14.03
C PHE A 18 -21.62 -29.02 -15.35
N TYR A 19 -20.48 -29.04 -16.04
CA TYR A 19 -20.45 -28.94 -17.50
C TYR A 19 -19.58 -30.07 -18.04
N GLN A 20 -20.24 -31.09 -18.60
CA GLN A 20 -19.65 -31.88 -19.67
C GLN A 20 -19.69 -31.03 -20.96
N GLY A 21 -18.78 -31.20 -21.93
CA GLY A 21 -17.71 -32.18 -22.01
C GLY A 21 -17.69 -32.83 -23.38
N HIS A 22 -17.16 -32.13 -24.38
CA HIS A 22 -16.88 -32.71 -25.69
C HIS A 22 -15.40 -33.08 -25.80
N LYS A 23 -15.14 -34.35 -26.09
CA LYS A 23 -13.89 -34.80 -26.71
C LYS A 23 -14.13 -34.84 -28.21
N ASP A 24 -13.10 -34.54 -28.99
CA ASP A 24 -12.84 -35.25 -30.25
C ASP A 24 -11.32 -35.31 -30.51
N GLN A 25 -10.91 -36.13 -31.48
CA GLN A 25 -9.59 -36.79 -31.52
C GLN A 25 -8.59 -36.23 -32.57
N PRO A 26 -7.31 -36.70 -32.62
CA PRO A 26 -6.18 -35.90 -33.10
C PRO A 26 -5.84 -36.04 -34.60
N GLY A 27 -5.09 -35.07 -35.15
CA GLY A 27 -4.75 -35.04 -36.59
C GLY A 27 -3.46 -34.30 -37.00
N GLN A 28 -2.30 -34.89 -36.71
CA GLN A 28 -1.04 -34.84 -37.50
C GLN A 28 -0.27 -33.52 -37.81
N ARG A 29 1.05 -33.73 -38.02
CA ARG A 29 2.03 -32.99 -38.86
C ARG A 29 2.51 -31.60 -38.42
N ALA A 30 3.72 -31.62 -37.86
CA ALA A 30 4.62 -30.47 -37.76
C ALA A 30 5.10 -29.96 -39.12
N ALA A 31 5.54 -28.69 -39.14
CA ALA A 31 6.51 -28.16 -40.10
C ALA A 31 7.39 -27.09 -39.41
N TRP A 32 8.70 -27.22 -39.48
CA TRP A 32 9.65 -26.20 -39.02
C TRP A 32 9.75 -25.06 -40.02
N ARG A 33 9.99 -23.82 -39.55
CA ARG A 33 10.93 -22.90 -40.20
C ARG A 33 11.46 -21.83 -39.24
N GLN A 34 12.77 -21.67 -39.27
CA GLN A 34 13.54 -20.71 -38.49
C GLN A 34 14.09 -19.62 -39.42
N GLU A 35 14.27 -18.41 -38.88
CA GLU A 35 15.01 -17.27 -39.47
C GLU A 35 14.59 -16.70 -40.84
N ARG A 36 14.39 -15.38 -40.85
CA ARG A 36 15.37 -14.47 -41.48
C ARG A 36 15.18 -13.02 -41.03
N ALA A 37 16.24 -12.40 -40.52
CA ALA A 37 16.34 -10.95 -40.48
C ALA A 37 16.63 -10.42 -41.89
N GLY A 38 15.94 -9.36 -42.32
CA GLY A 38 16.11 -8.79 -43.65
C GLY A 38 15.89 -7.28 -43.65
N LYS A 39 16.90 -6.52 -44.07
CA LYS A 39 16.78 -5.08 -44.34
C LYS A 39 15.95 -4.88 -45.62
N CYS A 40 15.06 -3.89 -45.63
CA CYS A 40 14.50 -3.33 -46.86
C CYS A 40 14.61 -1.80 -46.82
N ILE A 41 14.80 -1.20 -48.00
CA ILE A 41 15.14 0.21 -48.19
C ILE A 41 14.14 0.83 -49.18
N ASN A 42 13.65 2.02 -48.83
CA ASN A 42 12.96 3.02 -49.68
C ASN A 42 11.62 2.70 -50.39
N ALA A 43 10.67 3.63 -50.19
CA ALA A 43 9.69 4.15 -51.16
C ALA A 43 8.44 3.30 -51.55
N PRO A 44 7.34 3.91 -52.07
CA PRO A 44 6.88 5.31 -51.92
C PRO A 44 5.37 5.52 -51.59
N LYS A 45 5.09 6.70 -51.03
CA LYS A 45 3.83 7.51 -51.05
C LYS A 45 2.54 6.95 -51.71
N LYS A 46 1.45 6.87 -50.92
CA LYS A 46 0.05 7.24 -51.25
C LYS A 46 -0.71 7.40 -49.91
N SER A 47 -1.21 8.57 -49.49
CA SER A 47 -2.22 9.48 -50.06
C SER A 47 -3.67 9.13 -49.69
N ARG A 48 -4.11 9.63 -48.52
CA ARG A 48 -5.46 10.14 -48.14
C ARG A 48 -5.37 10.55 -46.66
N SER A 49 -5.24 11.84 -46.31
CA SER A 49 -6.19 12.96 -46.49
C SER A 49 -7.39 12.88 -45.55
N CYS A 50 -7.23 13.41 -44.33
CA CYS A 50 -8.29 14.11 -43.63
C CYS A 50 -7.69 15.37 -42.99
N LYS A 51 -8.15 16.55 -43.44
CA LYS A 51 -7.80 17.86 -42.89
C LYS A 51 -9.12 18.58 -42.61
N TYR A 52 -9.49 18.79 -41.35
CA TYR A 52 -10.37 19.89 -40.97
C TYR A 52 -9.95 20.46 -39.62
N LEU A 53 -9.43 21.69 -39.71
CA LEU A 53 -9.69 22.83 -38.84
C LEU A 53 -9.99 22.56 -37.35
N LEU A 54 -8.97 22.76 -36.52
CA LEU A 54 -9.10 23.64 -35.34
C LEU A 54 -8.06 24.76 -35.48
N SER A 55 -8.41 25.97 -35.06
CA SER A 55 -7.59 27.19 -35.17
C SER A 55 -7.93 28.14 -34.02
N GLY A 56 -6.91 28.75 -33.41
CA GLY A 56 -6.98 29.30 -32.04
C GLY A 56 -6.77 28.16 -31.03
N ASP A 57 -5.73 28.12 -30.22
CA ASP A 57 -5.18 29.21 -29.41
C ASP A 57 -3.65 29.36 -29.46
N LYS A 58 -3.20 30.60 -29.19
CA LYS A 58 -1.82 30.98 -28.87
C LYS A 58 -1.87 31.88 -27.64
N LEU A 59 -0.78 31.88 -26.86
CA LEU A 59 -0.70 32.34 -25.46
C LEU A 59 -1.31 31.27 -24.51
N LEU A 60 -0.67 30.83 -23.43
CA LEU A 60 0.63 31.22 -22.85
C LEU A 60 1.57 30.00 -22.77
N GLN A 61 2.59 29.93 -23.63
CA GLN A 61 3.68 28.98 -23.46
C GLN A 61 4.69 29.59 -22.47
N MET A 62 4.48 29.35 -21.18
CA MET A 62 5.45 29.72 -20.13
C MET A 62 6.78 29.03 -20.40
N SER A 63 7.84 29.83 -20.61
CA SER A 63 9.19 29.34 -20.90
C SER A 63 9.85 28.82 -19.62
N SER A 64 9.86 27.49 -19.44
CA SER A 64 10.68 26.85 -18.40
C SER A 64 12.14 27.26 -18.55
N PRO A 65 12.78 27.82 -17.51
CA PRO A 65 14.15 28.32 -17.60
C PRO A 65 15.18 27.17 -17.48
N LEU A 66 16.29 27.33 -18.22
CA LEU A 66 17.54 26.55 -18.15
C LEU A 66 17.45 25.07 -18.57
N GLY A 67 17.97 24.76 -19.75
CA GLY A 67 18.13 23.39 -20.25
C GLY A 67 19.27 22.63 -19.56
N LEU A 68 18.99 22.07 -18.38
CA LEU A 68 19.91 21.21 -17.61
C LEU A 68 19.70 19.70 -17.84
N ASP A 69 18.71 19.31 -18.66
CA ASP A 69 18.32 17.92 -18.92
C ASP A 69 19.38 17.06 -19.64
N ASP A 70 20.41 17.69 -20.20
CA ASP A 70 21.44 17.06 -21.05
C ASP A 70 22.75 16.76 -20.31
N ASP A 71 22.71 16.67 -18.97
CA ASP A 71 23.75 16.01 -18.19
C ASP A 71 24.02 14.58 -18.72
N PRO A 72 25.27 14.25 -19.12
CA PRO A 72 25.62 12.92 -19.60
C PRO A 72 25.43 11.83 -18.53
N VAL A 73 25.58 12.15 -17.24
CA VAL A 73 25.36 11.20 -16.14
C VAL A 73 23.87 10.85 -16.03
N ALA A 74 22.98 11.85 -16.02
CA ALA A 74 21.54 11.65 -16.09
C ALA A 74 21.10 10.88 -17.34
N ARG A 75 21.73 11.10 -18.51
CA ARG A 75 21.47 10.28 -19.72
C ARG A 75 21.88 8.82 -19.50
N GLN A 76 23.10 8.58 -19.01
CA GLN A 76 23.61 7.23 -18.74
C GLN A 76 22.80 6.48 -17.66
N ILE A 77 22.33 7.16 -16.62
CA ILE A 77 21.43 6.60 -15.61
C ILE A 77 20.07 6.22 -16.21
N ARG A 78 19.50 7.05 -17.10
CA ARG A 78 18.25 6.75 -17.82
C ARG A 78 18.40 5.47 -18.67
N ASP A 79 19.53 5.31 -19.37
CA ASP A 79 19.81 4.12 -20.20
C ASP A 79 20.03 2.86 -19.36
N ILE A 80 20.84 2.93 -18.29
CA ILE A 80 21.05 1.81 -17.36
C ILE A 80 19.71 1.40 -16.73
N HIS A 81 18.89 2.34 -16.27
CA HIS A 81 17.57 2.03 -15.70
C HIS A 81 16.62 1.39 -16.72
N ASN A 82 16.69 1.76 -17.99
CA ASN A 82 15.93 1.11 -19.06
C ASN A 82 16.39 -0.34 -19.30
N ASP A 83 17.70 -0.60 -19.30
CA ASP A 83 18.24 -1.95 -19.48
C ASP A 83 18.05 -2.86 -18.25
N THR A 84 18.17 -2.32 -17.03
CA THR A 84 17.79 -3.02 -15.79
C THR A 84 16.32 -3.42 -15.82
N ARG A 85 15.42 -2.55 -16.31
CA ARG A 85 13.99 -2.87 -16.46
C ARG A 85 13.69 -3.89 -17.58
N LYS A 86 14.55 -4.03 -18.60
CA LYS A 86 14.47 -5.13 -19.59
C LYS A 86 14.90 -6.45 -18.95
N SER A 87 16.09 -6.45 -18.35
CA SER A 87 16.71 -7.64 -17.74
C SER A 87 15.81 -8.24 -16.64
N ALA A 88 15.26 -7.39 -15.77
CA ALA A 88 14.32 -7.80 -14.72
C ALA A 88 13.00 -8.40 -15.24
N ARG A 89 12.57 -8.10 -16.48
CA ARG A 89 11.44 -8.81 -17.12
C ARG A 89 11.88 -10.20 -17.57
N ILE A 90 12.98 -10.30 -18.31
CA ILE A 90 13.49 -11.58 -18.84
C ILE A 90 13.78 -12.57 -17.70
N ILE A 91 14.37 -12.10 -16.60
CA ILE A 91 14.59 -12.89 -15.38
C ILE A 91 13.26 -13.38 -14.77
N ARG A 92 12.26 -12.50 -14.63
CA ARG A 92 10.94 -12.86 -14.10
C ARG A 92 10.22 -13.89 -14.98
N ASP A 93 10.22 -13.66 -16.29
CA ASP A 93 9.52 -14.49 -17.27
C ASP A 93 10.20 -15.88 -17.40
N SER A 94 11.54 -15.93 -17.28
CA SER A 94 12.30 -17.18 -17.24
C SER A 94 12.05 -17.94 -15.94
N LYS A 95 12.07 -17.28 -14.77
CA LYS A 95 11.73 -17.90 -13.47
C LYS A 95 10.30 -18.42 -13.45
N ALA A 96 9.34 -17.68 -14.01
CA ALA A 96 7.96 -18.12 -14.16
C ALA A 96 7.86 -19.38 -15.01
N ARG A 97 8.54 -19.43 -16.17
CA ARG A 97 8.53 -20.62 -17.04
C ARG A 97 9.21 -21.83 -16.41
N LEU A 98 10.33 -21.65 -15.72
CA LEU A 98 10.98 -22.74 -14.97
C LEU A 98 10.03 -23.33 -13.91
N LEU A 99 9.26 -22.49 -13.21
CA LEU A 99 8.22 -22.93 -12.27
C LEU A 99 6.99 -23.59 -12.95
N GLU A 100 6.72 -23.32 -14.22
CA GLU A 100 5.72 -24.07 -15.00
C GLU A 100 6.24 -25.46 -15.39
N LEU A 101 7.48 -25.56 -15.87
CA LEU A 101 8.12 -26.82 -16.25
C LEU A 101 8.29 -27.74 -15.03
N GLN A 102 8.69 -27.20 -13.88
CA GLN A 102 8.81 -27.93 -12.61
C GLN A 102 7.47 -28.50 -12.09
N LYS A 103 6.33 -27.95 -12.53
CA LYS A 103 4.98 -28.44 -12.15
C LYS A 103 4.45 -29.55 -13.05
N LYS A 104 5.16 -29.92 -14.13
CA LYS A 104 4.75 -31.03 -15.00
C LYS A 104 5.02 -32.36 -14.30
N THR A 105 3.98 -33.17 -14.13
CA THR A 105 4.08 -34.52 -13.55
C THR A 105 4.82 -35.51 -14.46
N THR A 106 4.90 -35.23 -15.76
CA THR A 106 5.77 -35.90 -16.72
C THR A 106 6.56 -34.86 -17.50
N ILE A 107 7.89 -34.91 -17.41
CA ILE A 107 8.80 -34.03 -18.13
C ILE A 107 9.19 -34.71 -19.44
N THR A 108 8.94 -34.07 -20.58
CA THR A 108 9.35 -34.59 -21.90
C THR A 108 10.78 -34.17 -22.24
N GLU A 109 11.41 -34.82 -23.22
CA GLU A 109 12.74 -34.40 -23.73
C GLU A 109 12.75 -32.94 -24.22
N ALA A 110 11.64 -32.47 -24.81
CA ALA A 110 11.45 -31.07 -25.19
C ALA A 110 11.36 -30.13 -23.96
N ASP A 111 10.81 -30.60 -22.85
CA ASP A 111 10.77 -29.85 -21.59
C ASP A 111 12.14 -29.77 -20.91
N VAL A 112 12.93 -30.85 -20.97
CA VAL A 112 14.34 -30.82 -20.54
C VAL A 112 15.13 -29.80 -21.36
N LYS A 113 14.93 -29.78 -22.70
CA LYS A 113 15.59 -28.81 -23.58
C LYS A 113 15.15 -27.37 -23.28
N GLU A 114 13.85 -27.10 -23.11
CA GLU A 114 13.39 -25.76 -22.72
C GLU A 114 13.96 -25.37 -21.34
N LEU A 115 14.00 -26.28 -20.37
CA LEU A 115 14.56 -26.02 -19.04
C LEU A 115 16.05 -25.63 -19.11
N CYS A 116 16.85 -26.32 -19.93
CA CYS A 116 18.25 -25.95 -20.19
C CYS A 116 18.37 -24.56 -20.85
N GLU A 117 17.61 -24.29 -21.92
CA GLU A 117 17.63 -23.00 -22.63
C GLU A 117 17.20 -21.83 -21.73
N ARG A 118 16.21 -22.05 -20.84
CA ARG A 118 15.74 -21.05 -19.87
C ARG A 118 16.74 -20.82 -18.73
N ASN A 119 17.40 -21.87 -18.24
CA ASN A 119 18.47 -21.71 -17.24
C ASN A 119 19.67 -20.96 -17.80
N GLU A 120 20.09 -21.25 -19.03
CA GLU A 120 21.21 -20.52 -19.66
C GLU A 120 20.85 -19.05 -19.89
N LEU A 121 19.63 -18.75 -20.39
CA LEU A 121 19.14 -17.38 -20.53
C LEU A 121 19.08 -16.64 -19.19
N LEU A 122 18.62 -17.30 -18.13
CA LEU A 122 18.54 -16.74 -16.78
C LEU A 122 19.94 -16.37 -16.24
N LEU A 123 20.93 -17.26 -16.38
CA LEU A 123 22.31 -17.00 -15.96
C LEU A 123 22.93 -15.81 -16.72
N ARG A 124 22.78 -15.78 -18.05
CA ARG A 124 23.30 -14.69 -18.91
C ARG A 124 22.70 -13.32 -18.54
N GLU A 125 21.40 -13.26 -18.23
CA GLU A 125 20.73 -12.03 -17.82
C GLU A 125 20.99 -11.66 -16.34
N MET A 126 21.25 -12.63 -15.45
CA MET A 126 21.75 -12.35 -14.10
C MET A 126 23.14 -11.71 -14.15
N GLU A 127 24.09 -12.25 -14.93
CA GLU A 127 25.39 -11.59 -15.13
C GLU A 127 25.26 -10.17 -15.71
N ARG A 128 24.30 -9.96 -16.63
CA ARG A 128 24.02 -8.64 -17.20
C ARG A 128 23.50 -7.68 -16.14
N PHE A 129 22.58 -8.12 -15.28
CA PHE A 129 22.06 -7.36 -14.15
C PHE A 129 23.20 -6.97 -13.18
N ASP A 130 24.13 -7.89 -12.94
CA ASP A 130 25.35 -7.65 -12.17
C ASP A 130 26.26 -6.59 -12.80
N ARG A 131 26.49 -6.66 -14.11
CA ARG A 131 27.26 -5.66 -14.87
C ARG A 131 26.60 -4.28 -14.79
N LEU A 132 25.27 -4.20 -14.95
CA LEU A 132 24.49 -2.97 -14.80
C LEU A 132 24.56 -2.41 -13.37
N THR A 133 24.46 -3.26 -12.35
CA THR A 133 24.51 -2.85 -10.94
C THR A 133 25.87 -2.26 -10.58
N ARG A 134 26.97 -2.90 -11.02
CA ARG A 134 28.34 -2.38 -10.86
C ARG A 134 28.55 -1.06 -11.64
N SER A 135 27.84 -0.85 -12.75
CA SER A 135 27.84 0.44 -13.46
C SER A 135 27.12 1.55 -12.69
N VAL A 136 25.98 1.28 -12.05
CA VAL A 136 25.32 2.25 -11.14
C VAL A 136 26.24 2.59 -9.98
N GLN A 137 26.85 1.60 -9.33
CA GLN A 137 27.78 1.81 -8.22
C GLN A 137 28.95 2.73 -8.61
N LYS A 138 29.52 2.56 -9.80
CA LYS A 138 30.60 3.44 -10.32
C LYS A 138 30.14 4.89 -10.54
N LEU A 139 28.94 5.10 -11.09
CA LEU A 139 28.40 6.45 -11.30
C LEU A 139 28.10 7.15 -9.97
N VAL A 140 27.49 6.45 -9.02
CA VAL A 140 27.22 6.99 -7.67
C VAL A 140 28.53 7.29 -6.93
N ALA A 141 29.53 6.41 -7.01
CA ALA A 141 30.84 6.63 -6.40
C ALA A 141 31.59 7.84 -7.01
N ALA A 142 31.48 8.05 -8.32
CA ALA A 142 32.03 9.24 -8.97
C ALA A 142 31.35 10.53 -8.47
N GLU A 143 30.02 10.56 -8.46
CA GLU A 143 29.23 11.71 -8.01
C GLU A 143 29.48 12.04 -6.52
N VAL A 144 29.55 11.03 -5.65
CA VAL A 144 29.89 11.18 -4.22
C VAL A 144 31.33 11.68 -4.03
N THR A 145 32.26 11.32 -4.92
CA THR A 145 33.65 11.82 -4.87
C THR A 145 33.71 13.29 -5.28
N VAL A 146 32.97 13.70 -6.33
CA VAL A 146 32.87 15.10 -6.78
C VAL A 146 32.18 15.99 -5.74
N ARG A 147 31.22 15.45 -4.98
CA ARG A 147 30.47 16.19 -3.94
C ARG A 147 31.11 16.23 -2.56
N LYS A 148 32.37 15.80 -2.38
CA LYS A 148 33.08 16.07 -1.12
C LYS A 148 33.35 17.58 -0.99
N PRO A 149 32.86 18.27 0.06
CA PRO A 149 33.01 19.71 0.18
C PRO A 149 34.48 20.10 0.38
N ARG A 150 34.96 21.05 -0.42
CA ARG A 150 36.34 21.58 -0.38
C ARG A 150 36.50 22.67 0.69
N GLU A 151 35.95 22.42 1.88
CA GLU A 151 35.73 23.42 2.93
C GLU A 151 36.47 23.11 4.23
N TYR A 152 37.49 22.23 4.20
CA TYR A 152 38.18 21.74 5.41
C TYR A 152 39.73 21.77 5.35
N GLU A 153 40.33 22.43 4.36
CA GLU A 153 41.80 22.58 4.27
C GLU A 153 42.35 23.84 4.96
N GLU A 154 41.52 24.83 5.31
CA GLU A 154 42.00 26.15 5.76
C GLU A 154 42.14 26.30 7.29
N GLN A 155 41.57 25.38 8.09
CA GLN A 155 41.52 25.51 9.56
C GLN A 155 42.58 24.67 10.31
N SER A 156 43.41 23.89 9.62
CA SER A 156 44.41 23.00 10.25
C SER A 156 45.83 23.59 10.27
N ARG A 157 45.98 24.78 10.88
CA ARG A 157 47.27 25.32 11.35
C ARG A 157 47.30 25.36 12.88
N ILE A 158 47.53 24.20 13.48
CA ILE A 158 47.88 24.05 14.91
C ILE A 158 49.15 23.18 14.97
N ASP A 159 50.03 23.48 15.92
CA ASP A 159 51.47 23.25 15.81
C ASP A 159 51.93 21.78 15.68
N TYR A 160 52.93 21.59 14.81
CA TYR A 160 53.58 20.30 14.54
C TYR A 160 54.74 20.07 15.52
N ILE A 161 54.63 19.06 16.39
CA ILE A 161 55.74 18.58 17.23
C ILE A 161 56.37 17.35 16.54
N PRO A 162 57.63 17.40 16.09
CA PRO A 162 58.29 16.25 15.47
C PRO A 162 58.65 15.20 16.54
N GLY A 163 57.98 14.04 16.53
CA GLY A 163 58.07 13.04 17.60
C GLY A 163 58.43 11.63 17.15
N THR A 164 59.73 11.37 16.97
CA THR A 164 60.38 10.04 16.88
C THR A 164 59.94 9.06 15.77
N ALA A 165 60.94 8.40 15.15
CA ALA A 165 60.69 7.31 14.21
C ALA A 165 60.31 6.01 14.96
N TYR A 166 59.44 5.21 14.36
CA TYR A 166 59.34 3.78 14.67
C TYR A 166 59.26 2.97 13.38
N GLU A 167 60.08 1.93 13.30
CA GLU A 167 60.35 1.14 12.10
C GLU A 167 59.45 -0.11 12.05
N PRO A 168 58.62 -0.30 11.01
CA PRO A 168 57.72 -1.45 10.93
C PRO A 168 58.45 -2.68 10.36
N ALA A 169 59.13 -3.41 11.25
CA ALA A 169 59.80 -4.66 10.89
C ALA A 169 58.81 -5.84 10.70
N LEU A 170 59.09 -6.67 9.68
CA LEU A 170 58.68 -8.06 9.52
C LEU A 170 57.18 -8.42 9.67
N HIS A 171 56.48 -8.50 8.53
CA HIS A 171 55.37 -9.44 8.39
C HIS A 171 55.91 -10.88 8.46
N GLN A 172 55.49 -11.65 9.46
CA GLN A 172 55.74 -13.10 9.55
C GLN A 172 54.41 -13.82 9.76
N GLU A 173 53.97 -14.60 8.77
CA GLU A 173 52.68 -15.30 8.77
C GLU A 173 52.64 -16.44 9.81
N MET A 174 52.24 -16.12 11.05
CA MET A 174 51.85 -17.15 12.01
C MET A 174 50.39 -17.57 11.74
N LYS A 175 50.21 -18.69 11.04
CA LYS A 175 48.90 -19.34 10.83
C LYS A 175 48.36 -19.93 12.14
N MET A 176 47.82 -19.05 12.98
CA MET A 176 47.07 -19.40 14.18
C MET A 176 45.59 -19.43 13.82
N ASN A 177 45.04 -20.63 13.60
CA ASN A 177 43.59 -20.84 13.42
C ASN A 177 42.89 -20.52 14.75
N HIS A 178 42.57 -19.25 14.98
CA HIS A 178 42.07 -18.77 16.26
C HIS A 178 40.56 -19.07 16.39
N PRO A 179 40.05 -19.52 17.55
CA PRO A 179 38.62 -19.80 17.73
C PRO A 179 37.68 -18.62 17.39
N ALA A 180 38.21 -17.38 17.41
CA ALA A 180 37.50 -16.17 17.03
C ALA A 180 37.09 -16.12 15.54
N GLU A 181 37.84 -16.73 14.62
CA GLU A 181 37.46 -16.76 13.19
C GLU A 181 36.22 -17.62 12.95
N ILE A 182 36.06 -18.71 13.70
CA ILE A 182 34.90 -19.60 13.63
C ILE A 182 33.64 -18.86 14.11
N ASP A 183 33.74 -18.13 15.22
CA ASP A 183 32.60 -17.38 15.76
C ASP A 183 32.25 -16.14 14.91
N LEU A 184 33.25 -15.47 14.31
CA LEU A 184 33.01 -14.40 13.34
C LEU A 184 32.32 -14.95 12.07
N THR A 185 32.75 -16.12 11.58
CA THR A 185 32.14 -16.80 10.43
C THR A 185 30.69 -17.17 10.72
N ARG A 186 30.41 -17.71 11.93
CA ARG A 186 29.05 -18.01 12.39
C ARG A 186 28.16 -16.76 12.44
N LYS A 187 28.64 -15.67 13.04
CA LYS A 187 27.93 -14.38 13.11
C LYS A 187 27.66 -13.77 11.73
N LEU A 188 28.57 -13.96 10.77
CA LEU A 188 28.35 -13.58 9.38
C LEU A 188 27.25 -14.43 8.72
N SER A 189 27.25 -15.75 8.90
CA SER A 189 26.16 -16.63 8.41
C SER A 189 24.81 -16.26 9.02
N GLU A 190 24.72 -16.09 10.34
CA GLU A 190 23.50 -15.66 11.04
C GLU A 190 22.99 -14.30 10.52
N SER A 191 23.89 -13.39 10.16
CA SER A 191 23.54 -12.11 9.52
C SER A 191 23.07 -12.26 8.07
N TYR A 192 23.62 -13.21 7.30
CA TYR A 192 23.18 -13.49 5.93
C TYR A 192 21.79 -14.15 5.92
N ASP A 193 21.54 -15.14 6.79
CA ASP A 193 20.23 -15.78 6.93
C ASP A 193 19.14 -14.76 7.32
N MET A 194 19.48 -13.83 8.23
CA MET A 194 18.58 -12.74 8.60
C MET A 194 18.34 -11.76 7.45
N GLN A 195 19.36 -11.48 6.62
CA GLN A 195 19.23 -10.64 5.44
C GLN A 195 18.38 -11.30 4.34
N GLU A 196 18.52 -12.60 4.09
CA GLU A 196 17.66 -13.34 3.15
C GLU A 196 16.21 -13.36 3.63
N LYS A 197 15.98 -13.57 4.94
CA LYS A 197 14.65 -13.53 5.54
C LYS A 197 13.97 -12.16 5.39
N LEU A 198 14.72 -11.06 5.62
CA LEU A 198 14.22 -9.71 5.40
C LEU A 198 13.91 -9.42 3.91
N VAL A 199 14.68 -10.00 2.98
CA VAL A 199 14.39 -9.91 1.54
C VAL A 199 13.10 -10.67 1.19
N ALA A 200 12.87 -11.85 1.79
CA ALA A 200 11.64 -12.63 1.60
C ALA A 200 10.41 -11.89 2.15
N ASP A 201 10.47 -11.38 3.39
CA ASP A 201 9.38 -10.62 4.01
C ASP A 201 9.04 -9.35 3.22
N ASN A 202 10.05 -8.64 2.71
CA ASN A 202 9.86 -7.43 1.90
C ASN A 202 9.24 -7.74 0.52
N ALA A 203 9.64 -8.84 -0.13
CA ALA A 203 9.01 -9.30 -1.36
C ALA A 203 7.53 -9.67 -1.17
N ASP A 204 7.19 -10.32 -0.05
CA ASP A 204 5.82 -10.68 0.28
C ASP A 204 4.97 -9.44 0.65
N LEU A 205 5.57 -8.42 1.27
CA LEU A 205 4.95 -7.09 1.44
C LEU A 205 4.71 -6.35 0.12
N GLU A 206 5.62 -6.43 -0.85
CA GLU A 206 5.39 -5.86 -2.19
C GLU A 206 4.22 -6.56 -2.91
N VAL A 207 4.10 -7.88 -2.79
CA VAL A 207 2.96 -8.65 -3.33
C VAL A 207 1.65 -8.22 -2.66
N LYS A 208 1.62 -8.10 -1.33
CA LYS A 208 0.46 -7.60 -0.57
C LYS A 208 0.08 -6.18 -1.00
N ARG A 209 1.05 -5.27 -1.17
CA ARG A 209 0.83 -3.91 -1.70
C ARG A 209 0.19 -3.95 -3.10
N TYR A 210 0.66 -4.84 -3.98
CA TYR A 210 0.12 -4.96 -5.34
C TYR A 210 -1.33 -5.50 -5.36
N ILE A 211 -1.65 -6.44 -4.46
CA ILE A 211 -3.03 -6.94 -4.28
C ILE A 211 -3.95 -5.80 -3.81
N LEU A 212 -3.55 -5.04 -2.78
CA LEU A 212 -4.33 -3.92 -2.26
C LEU A 212 -4.56 -2.82 -3.31
N TYR A 213 -3.55 -2.48 -4.12
CA TYR A 213 -3.72 -1.56 -5.25
C TYR A 213 -4.73 -2.09 -6.30
N LYS A 214 -4.71 -3.40 -6.59
CA LYS A 214 -5.66 -4.00 -7.53
C LYS A 214 -7.09 -3.99 -6.97
N GLU A 215 -7.27 -4.25 -5.67
CA GLU A 215 -8.57 -4.15 -5.01
C GLU A 215 -9.09 -2.71 -4.95
N LEU A 216 -8.22 -1.73 -4.73
CA LEU A 216 -8.57 -0.31 -4.72
C LEU A 216 -9.07 0.13 -6.10
N MET A 217 -8.32 -0.12 -7.17
CA MET A 217 -8.74 0.18 -8.55
C MET A 217 -10.07 -0.49 -8.92
N SER A 218 -10.31 -1.72 -8.44
CA SER A 218 -11.57 -2.45 -8.63
C SER A 218 -12.75 -1.79 -7.89
N LYS A 219 -12.52 -1.23 -6.70
CA LYS A 219 -13.51 -0.46 -5.92
C LYS A 219 -13.78 0.90 -6.54
N ASP A 220 -12.76 1.61 -7.03
CA ASP A 220 -12.92 2.90 -7.70
C ASP A 220 -13.74 2.75 -8.98
N GLN A 221 -13.47 1.73 -9.81
CA GLN A 221 -14.27 1.42 -11.00
C GLN A 221 -15.73 1.02 -10.63
N SER A 222 -15.94 0.38 -9.49
CA SER A 222 -17.27 0.07 -8.96
C SER A 222 -18.00 1.33 -8.50
N LEU A 223 -17.33 2.25 -7.81
CA LEU A 223 -17.88 3.55 -7.41
C LEU A 223 -18.22 4.44 -8.62
N GLU A 224 -17.40 4.41 -9.66
CA GLU A 224 -17.65 5.12 -10.92
C GLU A 224 -18.90 4.56 -11.64
N THR A 225 -19.09 3.23 -11.59
CA THR A 225 -20.31 2.57 -12.07
C THR A 225 -21.54 2.97 -11.23
N CYS A 226 -21.43 3.04 -9.91
CA CYS A 226 -22.53 3.51 -9.04
C CYS A 226 -22.91 4.96 -9.33
N ARG A 227 -21.93 5.87 -9.50
CA ARG A 227 -22.19 7.27 -9.87
C ARG A 227 -22.89 7.42 -11.21
N ALA A 228 -22.58 6.56 -12.18
CA ALA A 228 -23.30 6.52 -13.46
C ALA A 228 -24.77 6.09 -13.27
N GLN A 229 -25.04 5.13 -12.38
CA GLN A 229 -26.40 4.70 -12.03
C GLN A 229 -27.17 5.79 -11.24
N GLU A 230 -26.54 6.47 -10.28
CA GLU A 230 -27.12 7.61 -9.56
C GLU A 230 -27.54 8.72 -10.52
N LYS A 231 -26.72 9.02 -11.53
CA LYS A 231 -27.05 9.99 -12.59
C LYS A 231 -28.26 9.54 -13.43
N GLN A 232 -28.32 8.28 -13.84
CA GLN A 232 -29.47 7.72 -14.57
C GLN A 232 -30.76 7.77 -13.74
N VAL A 233 -30.70 7.47 -12.44
CA VAL A 233 -31.86 7.59 -11.54
C VAL A 233 -32.30 9.05 -11.44
N SER A 234 -31.38 10.01 -11.30
CA SER A 234 -31.72 11.44 -11.23
C SER A 234 -32.35 11.97 -12.53
N GLU A 235 -31.91 11.47 -13.69
CA GLU A 235 -32.51 11.76 -14.99
C GLU A 235 -33.95 11.21 -15.09
N LEU A 236 -34.17 9.96 -14.67
CA LEU A 236 -35.50 9.35 -14.60
C LEU A 236 -36.42 10.06 -13.57
N GLU A 237 -35.89 10.56 -12.45
CA GLU A 237 -36.65 11.35 -11.47
C GLU A 237 -37.07 12.73 -12.01
N LEU A 238 -36.33 13.29 -12.96
CA LEU A 238 -36.73 14.51 -13.68
C LEU A 238 -37.80 14.20 -14.73
N GLU A 239 -37.66 13.10 -15.47
CA GLU A 239 -38.64 12.64 -16.47
C GLU A 239 -39.99 12.27 -15.81
N VAL A 240 -39.97 11.52 -14.70
CA VAL A 240 -41.17 11.23 -13.89
C VAL A 240 -41.80 12.50 -13.30
N ARG A 241 -41.02 13.54 -12.99
CA ARG A 241 -41.58 14.86 -12.62
C ARG A 241 -42.24 15.54 -13.82
N HIS A 242 -41.65 15.48 -15.01
CA HIS A 242 -42.23 16.04 -16.23
C HIS A 242 -43.59 15.38 -16.55
N VAL A 243 -43.63 14.05 -16.58
CA VAL A 243 -44.87 13.27 -16.83
C VAL A 243 -45.94 13.55 -15.77
N ARG A 244 -45.57 13.79 -14.50
CA ARG A 244 -46.53 14.20 -13.45
C ARG A 244 -47.12 15.59 -13.70
N VAL A 245 -46.33 16.54 -14.22
CA VAL A 245 -46.83 17.87 -14.59
C VAL A 245 -47.75 17.78 -15.82
N GLU A 246 -47.35 17.05 -16.86
CA GLU A 246 -48.19 16.81 -18.04
C GLU A 246 -49.53 16.15 -17.67
N MET A 247 -49.50 15.11 -16.82
CA MET A 247 -50.71 14.45 -16.31
C MET A 247 -51.60 15.40 -15.49
N ALA A 248 -51.02 16.36 -14.76
CA ALA A 248 -51.80 17.40 -14.07
C ALA A 248 -52.44 18.38 -15.06
N SER A 249 -51.69 18.85 -16.07
CA SER A 249 -52.23 19.72 -17.14
C SER A 249 -53.32 19.04 -17.95
N ILE A 250 -53.14 17.76 -18.31
CA ILE A 250 -54.17 16.94 -18.98
C ILE A 250 -55.41 16.82 -18.10
N LYS A 251 -55.25 16.58 -16.78
CA LYS A 251 -56.36 16.45 -15.83
C LYS A 251 -57.14 17.76 -15.63
N HIS A 252 -56.48 18.92 -15.70
CA HIS A 252 -57.15 20.22 -15.74
C HIS A 252 -57.92 20.42 -17.06
N ASN A 253 -57.30 20.11 -18.21
CA ASN A 253 -57.95 20.25 -19.51
C ASN A 253 -59.09 19.25 -19.74
N SER A 254 -59.07 18.08 -19.08
CA SER A 254 -60.15 17.07 -19.18
C SER A 254 -61.30 17.29 -18.19
N ALA A 255 -61.24 18.31 -17.33
CA ALA A 255 -62.28 18.55 -16.32
C ALA A 255 -63.58 19.15 -16.90
N CYS A 256 -63.55 19.70 -18.12
CA CYS A 256 -64.69 20.34 -18.78
C CYS A 256 -65.44 19.41 -19.75
N ALA A 257 -65.72 18.16 -19.34
CA ALA A 257 -66.46 17.18 -20.14
C ALA A 257 -67.45 16.31 -19.31
N GLY A 258 -68.08 16.88 -18.29
CA GLY A 258 -69.16 16.24 -17.52
C GLY A 258 -70.55 16.53 -18.14
N PRO A 259 -71.37 15.52 -18.47
CA PRO A 259 -72.63 15.73 -19.21
C PRO A 259 -73.87 15.89 -18.30
N GLY A 260 -74.76 16.82 -18.70
CA GLY A 260 -76.19 16.82 -18.31
C GLY A 260 -76.59 17.87 -17.26
N GLY A 261 -77.63 18.64 -17.58
CA GLY A 261 -78.26 19.61 -16.67
C GLY A 261 -78.96 20.75 -17.42
N GLN A 262 -80.30 20.74 -17.46
CA GLN A 262 -81.10 21.86 -17.98
C GLN A 262 -81.49 22.83 -16.85
N LYS A 263 -81.80 24.09 -17.22
CA LYS A 263 -82.47 25.14 -16.39
C LYS A 263 -81.59 25.72 -15.26
N THR A 264 -81.74 26.97 -14.78
CA THR A 264 -82.31 28.26 -15.24
C THR A 264 -81.83 29.33 -14.24
N CYS A 265 -82.12 30.61 -14.48
CA CYS A 265 -81.89 31.78 -13.58
C CYS A 265 -80.40 32.23 -13.54
N PHE A 266 -80.01 33.50 -13.73
CA PHE A 266 -80.42 34.77 -13.09
C PHE A 266 -80.23 34.75 -11.56
N ASP A 267 -79.26 35.52 -11.05
CA ASP A 267 -79.62 36.82 -10.49
C ASP A 267 -78.47 37.85 -10.40
N GLN A 268 -78.85 39.09 -10.06
CA GLN A 268 -78.18 40.40 -10.18
C GLN A 268 -77.27 40.74 -8.96
N PRO A 269 -76.60 41.93 -8.82
CA PRO A 269 -77.27 43.26 -8.69
C PRO A 269 -76.51 44.56 -9.10
N CYS A 270 -77.25 45.69 -9.06
CA CYS A 270 -76.84 47.12 -8.98
C CYS A 270 -76.09 47.79 -10.17
N GLY A 271 -76.46 49.00 -10.64
CA GLY A 271 -77.63 49.85 -10.35
C GLY A 271 -77.54 51.30 -10.93
N VAL A 272 -78.66 52.05 -10.88
CA VAL A 272 -78.82 53.53 -11.13
C VAL A 272 -78.75 54.01 -12.62
N CYS A 273 -79.58 54.93 -13.18
CA CYS A 273 -81.01 55.33 -12.98
C CYS A 273 -81.57 56.11 -14.24
N PRO A 274 -82.63 56.97 -14.27
CA PRO A 274 -83.72 56.92 -15.29
C PRO A 274 -83.88 58.26 -16.13
N PRO A 275 -85.00 58.62 -16.83
CA PRO A 275 -86.33 58.00 -16.96
C PRO A 275 -87.06 57.99 -18.35
N CYS A 276 -88.04 57.05 -18.44
CA CYS A 276 -89.45 57.05 -18.94
C CYS A 276 -90.05 58.20 -19.80
N PRO A 277 -91.26 58.06 -20.44
CA PRO A 277 -92.24 56.94 -20.39
C PRO A 277 -92.82 56.43 -21.76
N ALA A 278 -93.70 55.42 -21.68
CA ALA A 278 -94.62 54.93 -22.74
C ALA A 278 -96.05 55.53 -22.52
N PRO A 279 -97.23 55.00 -22.99
CA PRO A 279 -97.59 53.83 -23.83
C PRO A 279 -98.42 54.29 -25.10
N CYS A 280 -99.39 53.62 -25.75
CA CYS A 280 -100.16 52.37 -25.54
C CYS A 280 -100.76 51.75 -26.84
N ASN A 281 -101.59 50.72 -26.67
CA ASN A 281 -102.55 50.06 -27.59
C ASN A 281 -103.92 50.01 -26.81
N PRO A 282 -105.15 49.86 -27.39
CA PRO A 282 -105.63 48.61 -28.02
C PRO A 282 -106.76 48.76 -29.10
N ASN A 283 -107.36 47.63 -29.52
CA ASN A 283 -108.37 47.50 -30.59
C ASN A 283 -109.85 47.65 -30.16
N GLY A 284 -110.64 48.37 -30.96
CA GLY A 284 -112.08 48.16 -31.28
C GLY A 284 -113.12 48.40 -30.17
N PRO A 285 -114.44 48.20 -30.46
CA PRO A 285 -115.17 48.15 -31.74
C PRO A 285 -116.33 49.20 -31.80
N PRO A 286 -117.13 49.27 -32.89
CA PRO A 286 -118.49 49.82 -32.79
C PRO A 286 -119.59 49.08 -33.58
N THR A 287 -120.82 49.05 -33.03
CA THR A 287 -122.10 48.64 -33.66
C THR A 287 -123.25 49.56 -33.13
N PRO A 288 -124.56 49.41 -33.46
CA PRO A 288 -125.13 50.31 -34.50
C PRO A 288 -126.53 50.93 -34.22
N ALA A 289 -126.61 52.27 -34.17
CA ALA A 289 -127.78 53.12 -34.44
C ALA A 289 -127.27 54.57 -34.70
N GLU A 290 -127.96 55.54 -35.32
CA GLU A 290 -129.33 55.65 -35.89
C GLU A 290 -129.22 56.00 -37.40
N ARG A 291 -130.14 55.73 -38.35
CA ARG A 291 -131.61 55.59 -38.40
C ARG A 291 -132.46 56.86 -38.18
N GLU A 292 -132.32 57.90 -39.04
CA GLU A 292 -133.53 58.62 -39.53
C GLU A 292 -133.45 59.49 -40.83
N VAL A 293 -132.75 59.08 -41.91
CA VAL A 293 -132.83 59.78 -43.22
C VAL A 293 -133.36 58.88 -44.37
N GLN A 294 -134.39 58.09 -44.08
CA GLN A 294 -135.22 57.39 -45.10
C GLN A 294 -136.69 57.87 -45.12
N LYS A 295 -136.96 59.06 -44.55
CA LYS A 295 -138.30 59.62 -44.36
C LYS A 295 -138.65 60.83 -45.24
N LEU A 296 -137.75 61.25 -46.14
CA LEU A 296 -138.00 62.34 -47.11
C LEU A 296 -138.19 61.86 -48.56
N THR A 297 -138.16 60.55 -48.81
CA THR A 297 -138.40 59.89 -50.11
C THR A 297 -139.86 60.01 -50.61
N VAL A 298 -140.68 60.88 -50.01
CA VAL A 298 -142.13 61.01 -50.26
C VAL A 298 -142.53 62.44 -50.67
N GLN A 299 -141.79 63.49 -50.25
CA GLN A 299 -141.98 64.84 -50.80
C GLN A 299 -141.29 65.04 -52.16
N LEU A 300 -140.48 64.08 -52.59
CA LEU A 300 -139.74 64.08 -53.85
C LEU A 300 -140.59 63.75 -55.10
N ARG A 301 -141.93 63.86 -55.03
CA ARG A 301 -142.85 63.44 -56.12
C ARG A 301 -144.05 64.35 -56.40
N GLN A 302 -144.09 65.54 -55.78
CA GLN A 302 -145.15 66.54 -56.01
C GLN A 302 -144.60 67.96 -56.32
N THR A 303 -143.27 68.10 -56.50
CA THR A 303 -142.60 69.34 -56.93
C THR A 303 -141.80 69.18 -58.23
N GLU A 304 -141.65 67.95 -58.74
CA GLU A 304 -140.86 67.64 -59.94
C GLU A 304 -141.41 68.32 -61.22
N GLU A 305 -142.73 68.51 -61.31
CA GLU A 305 -143.38 69.07 -62.50
C GLU A 305 -143.38 70.61 -62.55
N THR A 306 -143.27 71.30 -61.41
CA THR A 306 -143.19 72.77 -61.36
C THR A 306 -141.75 73.30 -61.44
N PHE A 307 -140.74 72.45 -61.28
CA PHE A 307 -139.32 72.86 -61.40
C PHE A 307 -138.78 72.81 -62.84
N LYS A 308 -139.28 71.89 -63.68
CA LYS A 308 -138.71 71.58 -65.01
C LYS A 308 -138.56 72.79 -65.93
N ASN A 309 -139.50 73.73 -65.89
CA ASN A 309 -139.51 74.93 -66.74
C ASN A 309 -138.68 76.11 -66.19
N LYS A 310 -137.92 75.94 -65.10
CA LYS A 310 -136.95 76.94 -64.59
C LYS A 310 -135.50 76.42 -64.55
N VAL A 311 -135.27 75.16 -64.90
CA VAL A 311 -133.92 74.55 -64.93
C VAL A 311 -133.15 74.93 -66.20
N THR A 312 -133.81 74.89 -67.35
CA THR A 312 -133.21 75.03 -68.70
C THR A 312 -132.53 76.39 -68.97
N GLU A 313 -132.89 77.44 -68.24
CA GLU A 313 -132.23 78.75 -68.32
C GLU A 313 -131.05 78.89 -67.34
N LYS A 314 -131.07 78.17 -66.21
CA LYS A 314 -129.98 78.15 -65.22
C LYS A 314 -128.81 77.26 -65.65
N GLU A 315 -129.09 76.16 -66.36
CA GLU A 315 -128.08 75.24 -66.91
C GLU A 315 -127.08 75.93 -67.84
N ARG A 316 -127.54 76.88 -68.68
CA ARG A 316 -126.67 77.63 -69.61
C ARG A 316 -125.64 78.53 -68.90
N CYS A 317 -125.89 78.90 -67.65
CA CYS A 317 -124.94 79.65 -66.83
C CYS A 317 -123.98 78.70 -66.09
N LEU A 318 -124.53 77.68 -65.40
CA LEU A 318 -123.75 76.65 -64.70
C LEU A 318 -122.75 75.94 -65.61
N HIS A 319 -123.10 75.66 -66.86
CA HIS A 319 -122.19 75.00 -67.80
C HIS A 319 -120.92 75.83 -68.09
N ARG A 320 -121.04 77.17 -68.18
CA ARG A 320 -119.85 78.06 -68.34
C ARG A 320 -118.97 78.08 -67.09
N GLU A 321 -119.56 78.04 -65.91
CA GLU A 321 -118.79 78.01 -64.65
C GLU A 321 -118.04 76.69 -64.51
N VAL A 322 -118.70 75.54 -64.77
CA VAL A 322 -118.07 74.21 -64.76
C VAL A 322 -116.97 74.11 -65.82
N GLN A 323 -117.18 74.63 -67.03
CA GLN A 323 -116.16 74.65 -68.11
C GLN A 323 -115.02 75.67 -67.86
N THR A 324 -115.15 76.54 -66.87
CA THR A 324 -114.06 77.39 -66.38
C THR A 324 -113.29 76.66 -65.28
N ARG A 325 -114.00 76.13 -64.27
CA ARG A 325 -113.40 75.35 -63.18
C ARG A 325 -112.65 74.11 -63.69
N LEU A 326 -113.13 73.45 -64.76
CA LEU A 326 -112.41 72.35 -65.40
C LEU A 326 -111.03 72.77 -65.93
N ARG A 327 -110.95 73.91 -66.64
CA ARG A 327 -109.66 74.46 -67.10
C ARG A 327 -108.75 74.88 -65.95
N ASP A 328 -109.32 75.44 -64.87
CA ASP A 328 -108.54 75.72 -63.65
C ASP A 328 -107.97 74.45 -63.00
N PHE A 329 -108.66 73.30 -63.12
CA PHE A 329 -108.16 72.02 -62.66
C PHE A 329 -107.15 71.39 -63.63
N GLU A 330 -107.36 71.47 -64.94
CA GLU A 330 -106.41 71.03 -65.97
C GLU A 330 -105.07 71.75 -65.80
N ILE A 331 -105.07 73.08 -65.70
CA ILE A 331 -103.85 73.90 -65.46
C ILE A 331 -103.16 73.51 -64.14
N LYS A 332 -103.93 73.19 -63.08
CA LYS A 332 -103.36 72.72 -61.80
C LYS A 332 -102.77 71.32 -61.91
N PHE A 333 -103.38 70.41 -62.67
CA PHE A 333 -102.84 69.07 -62.94
C PHE A 333 -101.58 69.12 -63.81
N GLU A 334 -101.52 69.99 -64.81
CA GLU A 334 -100.30 70.25 -65.59
C GLU A 334 -99.18 70.81 -64.70
N GLY A 335 -99.48 71.79 -63.85
CA GLY A 335 -98.55 72.35 -62.88
C GLY A 335 -98.02 71.32 -61.87
N LEU A 336 -98.89 70.48 -61.30
CA LEU A 336 -98.50 69.36 -60.43
C LEU A 336 -97.66 68.32 -61.17
N THR A 337 -97.98 68.03 -62.43
CA THR A 337 -97.22 67.09 -63.28
C THR A 337 -95.82 67.65 -63.59
N ALA A 338 -95.70 68.95 -63.87
CA ALA A 338 -94.42 69.62 -64.06
C ALA A 338 -93.57 69.62 -62.77
N HIS A 339 -94.16 69.99 -61.63
CA HIS A 339 -93.49 69.96 -60.32
C HIS A 339 -93.03 68.54 -59.96
N THR A 340 -93.85 67.52 -60.23
CA THR A 340 -93.50 66.10 -59.98
C THR A 340 -92.34 65.64 -60.88
N LYS A 341 -92.29 66.09 -62.15
CA LYS A 341 -91.14 65.84 -63.06
C LYS A 341 -89.86 66.55 -62.59
N MET A 342 -89.96 67.72 -61.95
CA MET A 342 -88.80 68.39 -61.34
C MET A 342 -88.32 67.66 -60.07
N MET A 343 -89.23 67.24 -59.19
CA MET A 343 -88.89 66.63 -57.90
C MET A 343 -88.35 65.19 -57.99
N LEU A 344 -88.65 64.45 -59.06
CA LEU A 344 -88.16 63.08 -59.27
C LEU A 344 -86.82 63.02 -60.04
N GLY A 345 -86.31 64.16 -60.51
CA GLY A 345 -85.15 64.22 -61.41
C GLY A 345 -85.40 63.52 -62.75
N SER A 346 -84.34 63.40 -63.56
CA SER A 346 -84.36 62.44 -64.66
C SER A 346 -84.15 61.01 -64.13
N LYS A 347 -84.69 60.00 -64.83
CA LYS A 347 -84.41 58.57 -64.52
C LYS A 347 -82.91 58.25 -64.56
N GLU A 348 -82.17 59.01 -65.37
CA GLU A 348 -80.73 59.00 -65.53
C GLU A 348 -80.03 59.44 -64.22
N GLN A 349 -80.40 60.60 -63.65
CA GLN A 349 -79.90 61.04 -62.33
C GLN A 349 -80.18 60.04 -61.20
N ALA A 350 -81.31 59.32 -61.25
CA ALA A 350 -81.60 58.27 -60.28
C ALA A 350 -80.67 57.06 -60.42
N LEU A 351 -80.31 56.67 -61.66
CA LEU A 351 -79.35 55.60 -61.94
C LEU A 351 -77.91 56.02 -61.61
N ASP A 352 -77.51 57.24 -61.92
CA ASP A 352 -76.19 57.80 -61.55
C ASP A 352 -76.02 57.81 -60.03
N ASN A 353 -77.06 58.24 -59.29
CA ASN A 353 -77.07 58.16 -57.83
C ASN A 353 -76.99 56.71 -57.32
N GLU A 354 -77.61 55.73 -57.99
CA GLU A 354 -77.47 54.32 -57.61
C GLU A 354 -76.05 53.79 -57.88
N VAL A 355 -75.43 54.14 -59.02
CA VAL A 355 -74.04 53.80 -59.36
C VAL A 355 -73.07 54.43 -58.36
N ASN A 356 -73.25 55.71 -58.03
CA ASN A 356 -72.47 56.41 -57.01
C ASN A 356 -72.61 55.75 -55.63
N VAL A 357 -73.83 55.35 -55.22
CA VAL A 357 -74.06 54.62 -53.96
C VAL A 357 -73.43 53.22 -53.99
N ARG A 358 -73.44 52.52 -55.14
CA ARG A 358 -72.77 51.21 -55.29
C ARG A 358 -71.24 51.34 -55.21
N SER A 359 -70.66 52.35 -55.86
CA SER A 359 -69.23 52.67 -55.80
C SER A 359 -68.81 53.07 -54.39
N LEU A 360 -69.53 53.99 -53.75
CA LEU A 360 -69.27 54.40 -52.36
C LEU A 360 -69.38 53.22 -51.38
N LYS A 361 -70.37 52.33 -51.56
CA LYS A 361 -70.49 51.07 -50.78
C LYS A 361 -69.34 50.10 -51.05
N GLN A 362 -68.66 50.18 -52.19
CA GLN A 362 -67.48 49.38 -52.47
C GLN A 362 -66.25 49.97 -51.77
N CYS A 363 -66.02 51.29 -51.89
CA CYS A 363 -64.95 51.96 -51.15
C CYS A 363 -65.09 51.81 -49.63
N TYR A 364 -66.32 51.78 -49.08
CA TYR A 364 -66.57 51.46 -47.67
C TYR A 364 -66.31 50.00 -47.26
N ARG A 365 -66.22 49.05 -48.21
CA ARG A 365 -65.75 47.68 -47.94
C ARG A 365 -64.23 47.63 -48.01
N GLU A 366 -63.66 48.16 -49.08
CA GLU A 366 -62.21 48.23 -49.31
C GLU A 366 -61.51 48.93 -48.13
N ALA A 367 -61.95 50.13 -47.73
CA ALA A 367 -61.42 50.85 -46.58
C ALA A 367 -61.69 50.17 -45.22
N ARG A 368 -62.64 49.21 -45.15
CA ARG A 368 -62.84 48.38 -43.94
C ARG A 368 -61.89 47.19 -43.94
N GLU A 369 -61.69 46.56 -45.09
CA GLU A 369 -60.74 45.46 -45.29
C GLU A 369 -59.32 45.97 -44.99
N GLU A 370 -58.93 47.15 -45.50
CA GLU A 370 -57.69 47.85 -45.13
C GLU A 370 -57.57 48.09 -43.61
N VAL A 371 -58.64 48.55 -42.94
CA VAL A 371 -58.63 48.77 -41.48
C VAL A 371 -58.51 47.46 -40.70
N ASP A 372 -59.13 46.38 -41.15
CA ASP A 372 -59.04 45.07 -40.51
C ASP A 372 -57.69 44.38 -40.80
N GLU A 373 -57.06 44.61 -41.96
CA GLU A 373 -55.65 44.25 -42.24
C GLU A 373 -54.66 45.04 -41.36
N LEU A 374 -54.81 46.37 -41.25
CA LEU A 374 -53.99 47.20 -40.36
C LEU A 374 -54.12 46.77 -38.90
N ARG A 375 -55.31 46.33 -38.47
CA ARG A 375 -55.54 45.73 -37.14
C ARG A 375 -54.84 44.38 -36.97
N LEU A 376 -54.73 43.56 -38.02
CA LEU A 376 -53.97 42.31 -37.98
C LEU A 376 -52.46 42.58 -37.90
N LEU A 377 -51.93 43.48 -38.73
CA LEU A 377 -50.52 43.91 -38.69
C LEU A 377 -50.15 44.52 -37.34
N LEU A 378 -51.01 45.35 -36.75
CA LEU A 378 -50.79 45.92 -35.41
C LEU A 378 -50.78 44.82 -34.33
N LYS A 379 -51.64 43.80 -34.43
CA LYS A 379 -51.62 42.64 -33.52
C LYS A 379 -50.33 41.83 -33.69
N GLU A 380 -49.92 41.54 -34.93
CA GLU A 380 -48.70 40.78 -35.19
C GLU A 380 -47.46 41.51 -34.66
N GLN A 381 -47.34 42.82 -34.92
CA GLN A 381 -46.26 43.65 -34.34
C GLN A 381 -46.27 43.61 -32.81
N ASN A 382 -47.44 43.68 -32.16
CA ASN A 382 -47.53 43.55 -30.70
C ASN A 382 -47.08 42.17 -30.20
N VAL A 383 -47.44 41.08 -30.88
CA VAL A 383 -46.97 39.72 -30.55
C VAL A 383 -45.45 39.60 -30.74
N GLN A 384 -44.90 40.09 -31.85
CA GLN A 384 -43.45 40.10 -32.10
C GLN A 384 -42.69 40.92 -31.03
N LEU A 385 -43.27 42.03 -30.56
CA LEU A 385 -42.67 42.89 -29.52
C LEU A 385 -42.78 42.24 -28.12
N GLN A 386 -43.88 41.54 -27.82
CA GLN A 386 -43.99 40.70 -26.62
C GLN A 386 -43.00 39.54 -26.64
N GLU A 387 -42.90 38.81 -27.76
CA GLU A 387 -41.89 37.76 -27.96
C GLU A 387 -40.48 38.30 -27.76
N TYR A 388 -40.15 39.49 -28.29
CA TYR A 388 -38.84 40.10 -28.10
C TYR A 388 -38.55 40.38 -26.62
N ARG A 389 -39.50 40.98 -25.89
CA ARG A 389 -39.37 41.25 -24.45
C ARG A 389 -39.20 39.97 -23.63
N VAL A 390 -39.94 38.91 -23.96
CA VAL A 390 -39.81 37.58 -23.32
C VAL A 390 -38.46 36.94 -23.66
N LYS A 391 -38.01 36.98 -24.92
CA LYS A 391 -36.69 36.49 -25.37
C LYS A 391 -35.53 37.28 -24.76
N GLN A 392 -35.73 38.56 -24.43
CA GLN A 392 -34.76 39.36 -23.68
C GLN A 392 -34.67 38.90 -22.22
N CYS A 393 -35.79 38.84 -21.51
CA CYS A 393 -35.85 38.35 -20.13
C CYS A 393 -35.25 36.94 -19.96
N TYR A 394 -35.50 36.02 -20.90
CA TYR A 394 -34.88 34.69 -20.90
C TYR A 394 -33.36 34.67 -21.17
N ARG A 395 -32.77 35.74 -21.73
CA ARG A 395 -31.30 35.87 -21.83
C ARG A 395 -30.73 36.42 -20.54
N GLU A 396 -31.32 37.49 -20.02
CA GLU A 396 -30.92 38.14 -18.77
C GLU A 396 -30.92 37.12 -17.61
N ALA A 397 -32.06 36.43 -17.39
CA ALA A 397 -32.17 35.38 -16.37
C ALA A 397 -31.28 34.14 -16.64
N ARG A 398 -30.81 33.93 -17.87
CA ARG A 398 -29.84 32.86 -18.18
C ARG A 398 -28.42 33.29 -17.84
N GLU A 399 -28.07 34.54 -18.15
CA GLU A 399 -26.75 35.12 -17.86
C GLU A 399 -26.54 35.16 -16.33
N GLU A 400 -27.55 35.58 -15.56
CA GLU A 400 -27.57 35.47 -14.08
C GLU A 400 -27.36 34.03 -13.59
N VAL A 401 -28.05 33.04 -14.18
CA VAL A 401 -27.92 31.63 -13.80
C VAL A 401 -26.55 31.07 -14.14
N ASP A 402 -25.96 31.44 -15.27
CA ASP A 402 -24.62 31.01 -15.67
C ASP A 402 -23.51 31.72 -14.86
N GLU A 403 -23.72 32.95 -14.39
CA GLU A 403 -22.85 33.63 -13.40
C GLU A 403 -22.93 32.96 -12.01
N LEU A 404 -24.13 32.72 -11.48
CA LEU A 404 -24.33 32.00 -10.21
C LEU A 404 -23.71 30.59 -10.24
N ARG A 405 -23.73 29.93 -11.40
CA ARG A 405 -23.04 28.64 -11.62
C ARG A 405 -21.51 28.76 -11.59
N LEU A 406 -20.93 29.91 -11.95
CA LEU A 406 -19.48 30.14 -11.83
C LEU A 406 -19.10 30.41 -10.37
N LEU A 407 -19.82 31.30 -9.68
CA LEU A 407 -19.62 31.58 -8.25
C LEU A 407 -19.75 30.31 -7.40
N LEU A 408 -20.76 29.47 -7.67
CA LEU A 408 -20.94 28.19 -6.98
C LEU A 408 -19.79 27.21 -7.25
N LYS A 409 -19.21 27.20 -8.46
CA LYS A 409 -18.01 26.39 -8.75
C LYS A 409 -16.80 26.89 -7.98
N GLU A 410 -16.59 28.21 -7.93
CA GLU A 410 -15.47 28.80 -7.20
C GLU A 410 -15.55 28.51 -5.70
N GLN A 411 -16.71 28.73 -5.06
CA GLN A 411 -16.93 28.39 -3.66
C GLN A 411 -16.69 26.89 -3.38
N ASN A 412 -17.09 26.00 -4.29
CA ASN A 412 -16.79 24.58 -4.17
C ASN A 412 -15.28 24.28 -4.27
N VAL A 413 -14.54 24.93 -5.17
CA VAL A 413 -13.07 24.79 -5.25
C VAL A 413 -12.39 25.30 -3.97
N GLN A 414 -12.77 26.49 -3.48
CA GLN A 414 -12.26 27.05 -2.23
C GLN A 414 -12.52 26.13 -1.03
N LEU A 415 -13.73 25.54 -0.94
CA LEU A 415 -14.09 24.58 0.11
C LEU A 415 -13.31 23.26 0.00
N GLN A 416 -13.07 22.75 -1.20
CA GLN A 416 -12.24 21.55 -1.39
C GLN A 416 -10.78 21.83 -1.04
N GLU A 417 -10.23 22.98 -1.44
CA GLU A 417 -8.90 23.42 -1.03
C GLU A 417 -8.78 23.53 0.50
N TYR A 418 -9.77 24.11 1.17
CA TYR A 418 -9.79 24.20 2.63
C TYR A 418 -9.75 22.80 3.27
N ARG A 419 -10.59 21.87 2.81
CA ARG A 419 -10.64 20.49 3.32
C ARG A 419 -9.33 19.72 3.08
N VAL A 420 -8.70 19.89 1.93
CA VAL A 420 -7.38 19.29 1.63
C VAL A 420 -6.29 19.92 2.51
N LYS A 421 -6.30 21.25 2.70
CA LYS A 421 -5.36 21.96 3.59
C LYS A 421 -5.55 21.54 5.06
N GLN A 422 -6.78 21.27 5.51
CA GLN A 422 -7.06 20.73 6.83
C GLN A 422 -6.52 19.29 6.99
N CYS A 423 -6.90 18.38 6.09
CA CYS A 423 -6.42 16.99 6.10
C CYS A 423 -4.89 16.90 6.08
N TYR A 424 -4.21 17.75 5.30
CA TYR A 424 -2.74 17.81 5.29
C TYR A 424 -2.13 18.31 6.61
N ARG A 425 -2.80 19.24 7.32
CA ARG A 425 -2.36 19.68 8.67
C ARG A 425 -2.54 18.56 9.71
N GLU A 426 -3.61 17.79 9.61
CA GLU A 426 -3.92 16.68 10.51
C GLU A 426 -2.94 15.52 10.30
N ALA A 427 -2.79 15.03 9.06
CA ALA A 427 -1.81 14.00 8.70
C ALA A 427 -0.36 14.41 9.04
N ARG A 428 -0.02 15.72 8.97
CA ARG A 428 1.29 16.22 9.40
C ARG A 428 1.50 16.08 10.92
N LYS A 429 0.47 16.36 11.74
CA LYS A 429 0.56 16.14 13.20
C LYS A 429 0.78 14.67 13.51
N GLU A 430 0.00 13.78 12.90
CA GLU A 430 0.14 12.32 13.07
C GLU A 430 1.57 11.85 12.71
N VAL A 431 2.14 12.35 11.60
CA VAL A 431 3.52 12.04 11.20
C VAL A 431 4.55 12.57 12.20
N ASP A 432 4.38 13.77 12.74
CA ASP A 432 5.29 14.35 13.71
C ASP A 432 5.16 13.71 15.12
N GLU A 433 3.98 13.23 15.50
CA GLU A 433 3.74 12.40 16.70
C GLU A 433 4.36 11.00 16.55
N LEU A 434 4.16 10.32 15.41
CA LEU A 434 4.80 9.02 15.12
C LEU A 434 6.33 9.14 15.09
N ARG A 435 6.88 10.27 14.63
CA ARG A 435 8.33 10.56 14.70
C ARG A 435 8.83 10.72 16.14
N LEU A 436 8.03 11.24 17.06
CA LEU A 436 8.38 11.33 18.48
C LEU A 436 8.37 9.94 19.14
N LEU A 437 7.31 9.15 18.93
CA LEU A 437 7.21 7.76 19.41
C LEU A 437 8.36 6.89 18.88
N LEU A 438 8.72 7.02 17.59
CA LEU A 438 9.85 6.30 17.00
C LEU A 438 11.20 6.72 17.62
N LYS A 439 11.39 8.00 17.95
CA LYS A 439 12.58 8.46 18.68
C LYS A 439 12.64 7.86 20.08
N GLU A 440 11.52 7.86 20.80
CA GLU A 440 11.45 7.30 22.16
C GLU A 440 11.76 5.80 22.16
N GLN A 441 11.15 5.02 21.26
CA GLN A 441 11.45 3.59 21.11
C GLN A 441 12.91 3.32 20.74
N ASN A 442 13.54 4.17 19.92
CA ASN A 442 14.97 4.05 19.63
C ASN A 442 15.83 4.36 20.87
N VAL A 443 15.48 5.34 21.70
CA VAL A 443 16.18 5.62 22.97
C VAL A 443 16.03 4.44 23.93
N GLN A 444 14.82 3.91 24.13
CA GLN A 444 14.56 2.73 24.96
C GLN A 444 15.35 1.50 24.48
N LEU A 445 15.44 1.28 23.16
CA LEU A 445 16.22 0.19 22.58
C LEU A 445 17.73 0.36 22.77
N GLN A 446 18.26 1.59 22.64
CA GLN A 446 19.67 1.85 22.93
C GLN A 446 19.98 1.69 24.42
N GLU A 447 19.11 2.17 25.31
CA GLU A 447 19.23 1.98 26.75
C GLU A 447 19.22 0.48 27.12
N TYR A 448 18.35 -0.31 26.50
CA TYR A 448 18.33 -1.78 26.66
C TYR A 448 19.65 -2.42 26.20
N ARG A 449 20.16 -2.07 25.02
CA ARG A 449 21.43 -2.60 24.48
C ARG A 449 22.63 -2.25 25.37
N VAL A 450 22.69 -1.01 25.86
CA VAL A 450 23.71 -0.56 26.81
C VAL A 450 23.60 -1.32 28.13
N LYS A 451 22.39 -1.47 28.69
CA LYS A 451 22.14 -2.27 29.90
C LYS A 451 22.48 -3.75 29.72
N GLN A 452 22.31 -4.32 28.53
CA GLN A 452 22.72 -5.69 28.23
C GLN A 452 24.26 -5.82 28.22
N CYS A 453 24.96 -4.95 27.48
CA CYS A 453 26.43 -4.94 27.45
C CYS A 453 27.05 -4.76 28.84
N TYR A 454 26.46 -3.91 29.70
CA TYR A 454 26.88 -3.77 31.10
C TYR A 454 26.59 -4.98 32.00
N ARG A 455 25.69 -5.90 31.62
CA ARG A 455 25.52 -7.19 32.32
C ARG A 455 26.56 -8.20 31.83
N GLU A 456 26.71 -8.35 30.52
CA GLU A 456 27.68 -9.25 29.89
C GLU A 456 29.11 -8.96 30.39
N ALA A 457 29.55 -7.69 30.31
CA ALA A 457 30.86 -7.28 30.83
C ALA A 457 31.00 -7.38 32.37
N ARG A 458 29.89 -7.45 33.11
CA ARG A 458 29.92 -7.71 34.56
C ARG A 458 30.05 -9.19 34.86
N GLU A 459 29.35 -10.03 34.11
CA GLU A 459 29.40 -11.49 34.20
C GLU A 459 30.83 -11.97 33.86
N GLU A 460 31.44 -11.47 32.78
CA GLU A 460 32.87 -11.67 32.45
C GLU A 460 33.81 -11.27 33.61
N VAL A 461 33.58 -10.11 34.24
CA VAL A 461 34.41 -9.64 35.37
C VAL A 461 34.23 -10.51 36.62
N ASP A 462 33.02 -11.00 36.89
CA ASP A 462 32.76 -11.88 38.03
C ASP A 462 33.28 -13.32 37.78
N GLU A 463 33.31 -13.81 36.53
CA GLU A 463 34.03 -15.04 36.14
C GLU A 463 35.54 -14.91 36.29
N LEU A 464 36.15 -13.84 35.76
CA LEU A 464 37.59 -13.57 35.90
C LEU A 464 38.01 -13.45 37.38
N ARG A 465 37.14 -12.92 38.25
CA ARG A 465 37.35 -12.90 39.71
C ARG A 465 37.32 -14.29 40.35
N LEU A 466 36.57 -15.25 39.80
CA LEU A 466 36.56 -16.63 40.28
C LEU A 466 37.84 -17.36 39.85
N LEU A 467 38.24 -17.25 38.58
CA LEU A 467 39.50 -17.81 38.07
C LEU A 467 40.72 -17.26 38.83
N LEU A 468 40.74 -15.95 39.10
CA LEU A 468 41.81 -15.33 39.90
C LEU A 468 41.86 -15.88 41.33
N LYS A 469 40.72 -16.16 41.96
CA LYS A 469 40.68 -16.80 43.30
C LYS A 469 41.22 -18.22 43.24
N GLU A 470 40.83 -19.01 42.25
CA GLU A 470 41.30 -20.39 42.08
C GLU A 470 42.83 -20.44 41.87
N GLN A 471 43.36 -19.59 40.98
CA GLN A 471 44.81 -19.48 40.78
C GLN A 471 45.56 -19.07 42.06
N ASN A 472 45.00 -18.16 42.87
CA ASN A 472 45.60 -17.80 44.16
C ASN A 472 45.60 -18.97 45.16
N VAL A 473 44.54 -19.78 45.21
CA VAL A 473 44.50 -21.01 46.03
C VAL A 473 45.54 -22.01 45.56
N GLN A 474 45.64 -22.26 44.25
CA GLN A 474 46.66 -23.16 43.69
C GLN A 474 48.09 -22.66 44.02
N LEU A 475 48.37 -21.36 43.87
CA LEU A 475 49.66 -20.76 44.25
C LEU A 475 49.96 -20.88 45.76
N GLN A 476 48.93 -20.80 46.61
CA GLN A 476 49.08 -21.02 48.05
C GLN A 476 49.38 -22.49 48.37
N GLU A 477 48.74 -23.44 47.69
CA GLU A 477 49.09 -24.86 47.81
C GLU A 477 50.51 -25.16 47.34
N TYR A 478 50.95 -24.57 46.22
CA TYR A 478 52.31 -24.76 45.72
C TYR A 478 53.36 -24.20 46.69
N ARG A 479 53.08 -23.06 47.35
CA ARG A 479 53.92 -22.54 48.45
C ARG A 479 54.01 -23.56 49.60
N VAL A 480 52.89 -24.04 50.13
CA VAL A 480 52.88 -25.01 51.25
C VAL A 480 53.60 -26.32 50.88
N LYS A 481 53.48 -26.78 49.62
CA LYS A 481 54.24 -27.94 49.10
C LYS A 481 55.76 -27.66 49.06
N MET A 482 56.17 -26.46 48.64
CA MET A 482 57.57 -26.04 48.62
C MET A 482 58.15 -25.90 50.04
N ASP A 483 57.44 -25.23 50.94
CA ASP A 483 57.82 -25.07 52.36
C ASP A 483 58.03 -26.44 53.02
N MET A 484 57.16 -27.42 52.73
CA MET A 484 57.30 -28.79 53.24
C MET A 484 58.48 -29.56 52.61
N MET A 485 58.75 -29.37 51.32
CA MET A 485 59.96 -29.90 50.68
C MET A 485 61.24 -29.30 51.28
N ASP A 486 61.25 -28.01 51.62
CA ASP A 486 62.42 -27.36 52.21
C ASP A 486 62.67 -27.77 53.67
N MET A 487 61.62 -28.07 54.44
CA MET A 487 61.76 -28.76 55.73
C MET A 487 62.36 -30.16 55.57
N ASP A 488 61.90 -30.94 54.59
CA ASP A 488 62.45 -32.28 54.33
C ASP A 488 63.90 -32.23 53.81
N ASN A 489 64.23 -31.30 52.92
CA ASN A 489 65.60 -31.03 52.46
C ASN A 489 66.52 -30.66 53.63
N THR A 490 66.03 -29.85 54.58
CA THR A 490 66.78 -29.49 55.80
C THR A 490 67.02 -30.73 56.65
N ARG A 491 65.98 -31.51 56.96
CA ARG A 491 66.06 -32.76 57.74
C ARG A 491 66.98 -33.81 57.10
N ILE A 492 66.93 -33.96 55.78
CA ILE A 492 67.82 -34.85 55.02
C ILE A 492 69.26 -34.34 55.08
N SER A 493 69.48 -33.03 54.98
CA SER A 493 70.81 -32.42 55.10
C SER A 493 71.39 -32.61 56.51
N GLU A 494 70.59 -32.45 57.56
CA GLU A 494 70.98 -32.76 58.94
C GLU A 494 71.33 -34.24 59.11
N GLN A 495 70.49 -35.15 58.59
CA GLN A 495 70.74 -36.59 58.64
C GLN A 495 72.03 -36.98 57.90
N ILE A 496 72.28 -36.42 56.72
CA ILE A 496 73.53 -36.62 55.96
C ILE A 496 74.73 -36.09 56.75
N ASN A 497 74.63 -34.91 57.36
CA ASN A 497 75.70 -34.35 58.18
C ASN A 497 76.00 -35.21 59.43
N LEU A 498 74.97 -35.74 60.09
CA LEU A 498 75.12 -36.68 61.20
C LEU A 498 75.74 -38.00 60.76
N GLU A 499 75.36 -38.56 59.61
CA GLU A 499 75.95 -39.79 59.09
C GLU A 499 77.40 -39.58 58.64
N ILE A 500 77.73 -38.43 58.04
CA ILE A 500 79.12 -38.03 57.75
C ILE A 500 79.94 -37.93 59.03
N GLN A 501 79.37 -37.44 60.14
CA GLN A 501 80.05 -37.43 61.44
C GLN A 501 80.23 -38.84 62.02
N ARG A 502 79.23 -39.74 61.90
CA ARG A 502 79.34 -41.15 62.30
C ARG A 502 80.41 -41.88 61.51
N VAL A 503 80.38 -41.78 60.17
CA VAL A 503 81.37 -42.40 59.28
C VAL A 503 82.76 -41.87 59.58
N LYS A 504 82.96 -40.54 59.70
CA LYS A 504 84.25 -39.98 60.14
C LYS A 504 84.70 -40.50 61.51
N SER A 505 83.79 -40.63 62.47
CA SER A 505 84.08 -41.20 63.80
C SER A 505 84.53 -42.66 63.67
N ILE A 506 83.76 -43.50 62.97
CA ILE A 506 84.03 -44.92 62.77
C ILE A 506 85.31 -45.17 61.98
N ASP A 507 85.56 -44.39 60.93
CA ASP A 507 86.76 -44.53 60.10
C ASP A 507 88.00 -44.03 60.84
N ILE A 508 87.96 -42.87 61.50
CA ILE A 508 89.11 -42.34 62.24
C ILE A 508 89.42 -43.21 63.46
N VAL A 509 88.42 -43.64 64.24
CA VAL A 509 88.63 -44.55 65.38
C VAL A 509 89.02 -45.94 64.88
N GLY A 510 88.48 -46.40 63.74
CA GLY A 510 88.82 -47.67 63.13
C GLY A 510 90.24 -47.71 62.55
N GLU A 511 90.74 -46.60 61.98
CA GLU A 511 92.15 -46.47 61.60
C GLU A 511 93.06 -46.33 62.82
N GLN A 512 92.65 -45.58 63.86
CA GLN A 512 93.39 -45.52 65.12
C GLN A 512 93.52 -46.91 65.78
N LEU A 513 92.44 -47.70 65.81
CA LEU A 513 92.46 -49.09 66.28
C LEU A 513 93.40 -49.96 65.43
N LYS A 514 93.26 -49.95 64.09
CA LYS A 514 94.17 -50.71 63.20
C LYS A 514 95.64 -50.27 63.32
N PHE A 515 95.89 -49.00 63.62
CA PHE A 515 97.23 -48.46 63.85
C PHE A 515 97.77 -48.89 65.22
N GLN A 516 96.92 -48.93 66.26
CA GLN A 516 97.24 -49.43 67.59
C GLN A 516 97.49 -50.94 67.60
N GLU A 517 96.65 -51.72 66.91
CA GLU A 517 96.84 -53.15 66.65
C GLU A 517 98.20 -53.39 65.97
N LYS A 518 98.52 -52.67 64.89
CA LYS A 518 99.84 -52.76 64.24
C LYS A 518 100.99 -52.36 65.15
N LEU A 519 100.85 -51.32 65.97
CA LEU A 519 101.87 -50.97 66.98
C LEU A 519 102.07 -52.10 68.00
N GLN A 520 101.02 -52.83 68.36
CA GLN A 520 101.06 -53.96 69.27
C GLN A 520 101.59 -55.27 68.61
N GLU A 521 101.34 -55.48 67.32
CA GLU A 521 102.04 -56.51 66.53
C GLU A 521 103.55 -56.20 66.48
N LEU A 522 103.91 -54.96 66.13
CA LEU A 522 105.29 -54.48 66.05
C LEU A 522 106.00 -54.53 67.41
N SER A 523 105.30 -54.41 68.54
CA SER A 523 105.92 -54.51 69.87
C SER A 523 106.48 -55.91 70.19
N SER A 524 106.10 -56.94 69.44
CA SER A 524 106.70 -58.28 69.54
C SER A 524 108.05 -58.41 68.83
N ILE A 525 108.36 -57.52 67.87
CA ILE A 525 109.55 -57.64 67.02
C ILE A 525 110.87 -57.59 67.80
N PRO A 526 111.08 -56.77 68.85
CA PRO A 526 112.32 -56.79 69.60
C PRO A 526 112.64 -58.15 70.24
N GLU A 527 111.64 -58.81 70.84
CA GLU A 527 111.80 -60.16 71.40
C GLU A 527 111.92 -61.22 70.29
N LEU A 528 111.19 -61.09 69.18
CA LEU A 528 111.32 -61.99 68.04
C LEU A 528 112.72 -61.90 67.39
N LEU A 529 113.25 -60.69 67.23
CA LEU A 529 114.59 -60.40 66.68
C LEU A 529 115.69 -60.93 67.61
N LYS A 530 115.52 -60.78 68.93
CA LYS A 530 116.41 -61.34 69.96
C LYS A 530 116.37 -62.87 69.96
N ALA A 531 115.20 -63.47 69.76
CA ALA A 531 115.02 -64.91 69.63
C ALA A 531 115.49 -65.48 68.27
N THR A 532 115.53 -64.69 67.19
CA THR A 532 116.22 -65.08 65.95
C THR A 532 117.71 -64.80 66.01
N GLN A 533 118.18 -63.82 66.78
CA GLN A 533 119.60 -63.56 67.00
C GLN A 533 120.25 -64.61 67.92
N MET A 534 119.53 -65.14 68.93
CA MET A 534 119.95 -66.36 69.63
C MET A 534 119.96 -67.55 68.67
N ARG A 535 118.85 -67.84 67.98
CA ARG A 535 118.80 -68.95 67.01
C ARG A 535 119.83 -68.84 65.90
N LEU A 536 120.26 -67.63 65.50
CA LEU A 536 121.36 -67.43 64.56
C LEU A 536 122.71 -67.80 65.17
N LYS A 537 122.97 -67.48 66.45
CA LYS A 537 124.16 -67.96 67.17
C LYS A 537 124.14 -69.48 67.36
N ASP A 538 122.99 -70.03 67.74
CA ASP A 538 122.79 -71.48 67.88
C ASP A 538 122.99 -72.19 66.52
N SER A 539 122.47 -71.60 65.43
CA SER A 539 122.70 -72.06 64.06
C SER A 539 124.15 -71.87 63.61
N GLN A 540 124.86 -70.82 64.01
CA GLN A 540 126.29 -70.64 63.70
C GLN A 540 127.16 -71.65 64.45
N GLN A 541 126.86 -71.94 65.71
CA GLN A 541 127.52 -72.99 66.48
C GLN A 541 127.21 -74.38 65.91
N SER A 542 125.95 -74.64 65.57
CA SER A 542 125.51 -75.87 64.91
C SER A 542 126.11 -76.00 63.49
N GLN A 543 126.26 -74.90 62.77
CA GLN A 543 126.90 -74.85 61.45
C GLN A 543 128.40 -75.16 61.56
N ALA A 544 129.13 -74.60 62.53
CA ALA A 544 130.53 -74.96 62.74
C ALA A 544 130.72 -76.46 63.07
N ILE A 545 129.80 -77.04 63.86
CA ILE A 545 129.76 -78.49 64.13
C ILE A 545 129.39 -79.28 62.86
N ALA A 546 128.41 -78.81 62.10
CA ALA A 546 127.94 -79.46 60.88
C ALA A 546 128.92 -79.33 59.71
N GLU A 547 129.71 -78.27 59.62
CA GLU A 547 130.79 -78.09 58.64
C GLU A 547 131.95 -79.04 58.96
N HIS A 548 132.38 -79.14 60.23
CA HIS A 548 133.36 -80.15 60.64
C HIS A 548 132.85 -81.58 60.39
N ALA A 549 131.56 -81.85 60.64
CA ALA A 549 130.94 -83.13 60.31
C ALA A 549 130.78 -83.34 58.80
N ALA A 550 130.55 -82.28 58.01
CA ALA A 550 130.42 -82.34 56.55
C ALA A 550 131.78 -82.50 55.86
N GLU A 551 132.87 -81.92 56.36
CA GLU A 551 134.22 -82.24 55.88
C GLU A 551 134.59 -83.70 56.11
N GLN A 552 134.04 -84.32 57.15
CA GLN A 552 134.21 -85.73 57.46
C GLN A 552 133.31 -86.59 56.55
N LEU A 553 132.01 -86.28 56.49
CA LEU A 553 131.03 -86.97 55.62
C LEU A 553 131.29 -86.77 54.12
N THR A 554 131.87 -85.67 53.65
CA THR A 554 132.23 -85.49 52.22
C THR A 554 133.38 -86.40 51.79
N ARG A 555 134.24 -86.84 52.73
CA ARG A 555 135.23 -87.90 52.47
C ARG A 555 134.59 -89.29 52.35
N GLU A 556 133.41 -89.50 52.94
CA GLU A 556 132.68 -90.78 52.93
C GLU A 556 131.60 -90.85 51.84
N LEU A 557 130.90 -89.74 51.58
CA LEU A 557 129.79 -89.61 50.64
C LEU A 557 130.25 -89.70 49.17
N ASN A 558 131.45 -89.21 48.88
CA ASN A 558 132.10 -89.33 47.56
C ASN A 558 132.41 -90.79 47.17
N CYS A 559 132.41 -91.72 48.14
CA CYS A 559 132.50 -93.16 47.87
C CYS A 559 131.13 -93.85 47.73
N ALA A 560 130.01 -93.15 47.95
CA ALA A 560 128.75 -93.80 48.36
C ALA A 560 127.48 -93.48 47.53
N ARG A 561 127.39 -92.41 46.72
CA ARG A 561 126.09 -92.04 46.11
C ARG A 561 126.02 -91.52 44.67
N GLU A 562 126.88 -92.03 43.79
CA GLU A 562 126.78 -91.91 42.32
C GLU A 562 125.57 -92.67 41.71
N LYS A 563 124.42 -92.81 42.40
CA LYS A 563 123.45 -93.87 42.05
C LYS A 563 121.94 -93.73 42.28
N VAL A 564 121.42 -92.71 42.99
CA VAL A 564 119.99 -92.78 43.45
C VAL A 564 119.10 -91.54 43.24
N HIS A 565 119.59 -90.29 43.25
CA HIS A 565 118.68 -89.14 43.43
C HIS A 565 118.86 -87.91 42.51
N MET A 566 118.96 -88.16 41.20
CA MET A 566 118.36 -87.28 40.19
C MET A 566 116.95 -87.85 39.89
N MET A 567 115.83 -87.10 39.81
CA MET A 567 115.61 -85.65 39.83
C MET A 567 114.14 -85.27 40.23
N LEU A 568 114.02 -84.27 41.13
CA LEU A 568 113.07 -83.12 41.07
C LEU A 568 111.53 -83.28 41.23
N HIS A 569 110.87 -82.12 41.31
CA HIS A 569 109.60 -81.85 42.03
C HIS A 569 108.98 -80.47 41.61
N ASN A 570 107.64 -80.34 41.57
CA ASN A 570 106.79 -79.10 41.56
C ASN A 570 106.61 -78.15 40.32
N SER A 571 105.36 -77.60 40.20
CA SER A 571 104.96 -76.18 39.94
C SER A 571 104.20 -75.65 38.66
N LEU A 572 102.95 -75.17 38.89
CA LEU A 572 102.32 -73.84 38.54
C LEU A 572 101.69 -73.43 37.15
N LYS A 573 100.35 -73.15 37.20
CA LYS A 573 99.56 -71.95 36.72
C LYS A 573 98.90 -71.82 35.28
N PRO A 574 97.86 -70.93 35.09
CA PRO A 574 96.83 -70.90 33.99
C PRO A 574 96.96 -69.68 33.01
N PRO A 575 95.96 -69.11 32.25
CA PRO A 575 94.49 -69.32 32.00
C PRO A 575 94.09 -69.30 30.46
N GLU A 576 92.89 -68.98 29.88
CA GLU A 576 91.56 -68.50 30.35
C GLU A 576 90.29 -68.99 29.55
N LYS A 577 89.72 -68.24 28.56
CA LYS A 577 88.31 -68.36 28.03
C LYS A 577 88.14 -68.01 26.53
N GLN A 578 87.03 -68.45 25.88
CA GLN A 578 86.06 -67.58 25.14
C GLN A 578 84.71 -68.30 24.86
N GLU A 579 83.64 -67.57 24.53
CA GLU A 579 82.21 -67.98 24.53
C GLU A 579 81.53 -68.07 23.13
N ARG A 580 80.31 -68.63 23.07
CA ARG A 580 79.29 -68.45 22.00
C ARG A 580 77.85 -68.60 22.53
N GLY A 581 76.88 -67.91 21.91
CA GLY A 581 75.43 -68.14 22.11
C GLY A 581 74.56 -66.92 21.77
N THR A 582 73.75 -66.99 20.69
CA THR A 582 73.15 -65.77 20.08
C THR A 582 71.74 -65.92 19.46
N GLU A 583 70.91 -66.90 19.85
CA GLU A 583 69.61 -67.13 19.16
C GLU A 583 68.34 -66.90 20.03
N ASP A 584 68.34 -67.22 21.33
CA ASP A 584 67.12 -67.13 22.18
C ASP A 584 66.48 -65.73 22.28
N LYS A 585 67.29 -64.67 22.14
CA LYS A 585 66.86 -63.28 22.39
C LYS A 585 65.81 -62.77 21.39
N GLN A 586 65.74 -63.35 20.19
CA GLN A 586 64.85 -62.86 19.14
C GLN A 586 63.40 -63.35 19.30
N ILE A 587 63.20 -64.54 19.89
CA ILE A 587 61.87 -65.12 20.15
C ILE A 587 61.15 -64.33 21.26
N VAL A 588 61.84 -64.03 22.36
CA VAL A 588 61.28 -63.28 23.50
C VAL A 588 60.74 -61.92 23.08
N LEU A 589 61.45 -61.21 22.19
CA LEU A 589 61.05 -59.89 21.70
C LEU A 589 59.76 -59.93 20.88
N LEU A 590 59.57 -60.97 20.07
CA LEU A 590 58.34 -61.18 19.29
C LEU A 590 57.16 -61.55 20.20
N GLN A 591 57.39 -62.43 21.19
CA GLN A 591 56.40 -62.78 22.21
C GLN A 591 55.86 -61.53 22.92
N GLN A 592 56.77 -60.68 23.41
CA GLN A 592 56.44 -59.42 24.10
C GLN A 592 55.65 -58.45 23.22
N ARG A 593 55.95 -58.39 21.92
CA ARG A 593 55.24 -57.51 20.98
C ARG A 593 53.81 -57.95 20.70
N VAL A 594 53.53 -59.26 20.71
CA VAL A 594 52.16 -59.78 20.58
C VAL A 594 51.32 -59.37 21.79
N THR A 595 51.83 -59.52 23.02
CA THR A 595 51.11 -59.12 24.24
C THR A 595 50.73 -57.63 24.22
N GLN A 596 51.70 -56.75 23.92
CA GLN A 596 51.46 -55.30 23.81
C GLN A 596 50.32 -54.95 22.83
N LEU A 597 50.24 -55.66 21.70
CA LEU A 597 49.20 -55.45 20.69
C LEU A 597 47.85 -56.02 21.12
N THR A 598 47.82 -57.08 21.94
CA THR A 598 46.60 -57.61 22.56
C THR A 598 46.04 -56.64 23.59
N ASP A 599 46.88 -56.14 24.49
CA ASP A 599 46.48 -55.19 25.55
C ASP A 599 45.94 -53.88 24.96
N ALA A 600 46.65 -53.31 23.97
CA ALA A 600 46.21 -52.10 23.27
C ALA A 600 44.84 -52.29 22.57
N ASN A 601 44.58 -53.46 21.99
CA ASN A 601 43.27 -53.79 21.41
C ASN A 601 42.16 -53.91 22.47
N ALA A 602 42.47 -54.35 23.68
CA ALA A 602 41.51 -54.37 24.78
C ALA A 602 41.14 -52.95 25.22
N THR A 603 42.14 -52.08 25.44
CA THR A 603 41.93 -50.67 25.81
C THR A 603 41.14 -49.89 24.76
N LEU A 604 41.43 -50.08 23.46
CA LEU A 604 40.69 -49.45 22.38
C LEU A 604 39.23 -49.91 22.33
N LYS A 605 38.92 -51.18 22.60
CA LYS A 605 37.54 -51.67 22.69
C LYS A 605 36.77 -51.04 23.85
N THR A 606 37.39 -50.92 25.03
CA THR A 606 36.75 -50.26 26.18
C THR A 606 36.48 -48.78 25.91
N GLU A 607 37.39 -48.08 25.23
CA GLU A 607 37.22 -46.66 24.92
C GLU A 607 36.16 -46.42 23.84
N ILE A 608 36.04 -47.31 22.84
CA ILE A 608 34.97 -47.26 21.84
C ILE A 608 33.58 -47.40 22.49
N GLU A 609 33.39 -48.34 23.41
CA GLU A 609 32.11 -48.48 24.12
C GLU A 609 31.86 -47.32 25.11
N ARG A 610 32.90 -46.76 25.73
CA ARG A 610 32.79 -45.53 26.55
C ARG A 610 32.28 -44.35 25.73
N LEU A 611 32.93 -44.05 24.60
CA LEU A 611 32.54 -42.96 23.68
C LEU A 611 31.14 -43.16 23.08
N LYS A 612 30.74 -44.41 22.84
CA LYS A 612 29.41 -44.77 22.33
C LYS A 612 28.31 -44.52 23.36
N LEU A 613 28.56 -44.80 24.65
CA LEU A 613 27.64 -44.44 25.73
C LEU A 613 27.57 -42.92 25.95
N GLU A 614 28.70 -42.23 25.89
CA GLU A 614 28.80 -40.77 25.99
C GLU A 614 28.00 -40.08 24.88
N LYS A 615 28.21 -40.47 23.61
CA LYS A 615 27.45 -39.93 22.47
C LYS A 615 25.97 -40.32 22.48
N MET A 616 25.61 -41.47 23.04
CA MET A 616 24.20 -41.82 23.25
C MET A 616 23.54 -40.88 24.27
N HIS A 617 24.24 -40.51 25.35
CA HIS A 617 23.72 -39.59 26.36
C HIS A 617 23.58 -38.15 25.80
N GLU A 618 24.57 -37.68 25.05
CA GLU A 618 24.55 -36.39 24.33
C GLU A 618 23.36 -36.29 23.36
N CYS A 619 23.13 -37.32 22.54
CA CYS A 619 21.96 -37.38 21.66
C CYS A 619 20.62 -37.33 22.43
N ALA A 620 20.54 -37.98 23.60
CA ALA A 620 19.35 -37.94 24.45
C ALA A 620 19.13 -36.54 25.09
N GLN A 621 20.21 -35.88 25.52
CA GLN A 621 20.15 -34.51 26.03
C GLN A 621 19.70 -33.53 24.95
N LEU A 622 20.35 -33.54 23.78
CA LEU A 622 20.03 -32.67 22.65
C LEU A 622 18.59 -32.88 22.14
N GLY A 623 18.10 -34.12 22.14
CA GLY A 623 16.69 -34.42 21.85
C GLY A 623 15.75 -33.74 22.85
N GLY A 624 16.04 -33.89 24.15
CA GLY A 624 15.27 -33.25 25.22
C GLY A 624 15.36 -31.72 25.25
N GLU A 625 16.43 -31.12 24.73
CA GLU A 625 16.57 -29.66 24.54
C GLU A 625 15.76 -29.18 23.33
N LEU A 626 15.82 -29.92 22.22
CA LEU A 626 15.08 -29.63 21.00
C LEU A 626 13.56 -29.74 21.18
N ASP A 627 13.07 -30.70 21.97
CA ASP A 627 11.65 -30.79 22.31
C ASP A 627 11.21 -29.70 23.31
N ARG A 628 12.06 -29.27 24.26
CA ARG A 628 11.80 -28.07 25.07
C ARG A 628 11.67 -26.82 24.21
N ALA A 629 12.59 -26.61 23.26
CA ALA A 629 12.55 -25.48 22.34
C ALA A 629 11.29 -25.48 21.44
N ARG A 630 10.82 -26.66 21.00
CA ARG A 630 9.54 -26.82 20.30
C ARG A 630 8.36 -26.42 21.17
N ASP A 631 8.32 -26.87 22.42
CA ASP A 631 7.25 -26.58 23.37
C ASP A 631 7.18 -25.08 23.70
N GLU A 632 8.33 -24.44 23.92
CA GLU A 632 8.43 -22.99 24.14
C GLU A 632 8.03 -22.19 22.89
N GLY A 633 8.44 -22.63 21.70
CA GLY A 633 8.01 -22.07 20.42
C GLY A 633 6.49 -22.16 20.23
N ALA A 634 5.89 -23.32 20.50
CA ALA A 634 4.44 -23.51 20.44
C ALA A 634 3.69 -22.58 21.41
N ARG A 635 4.17 -22.46 22.66
CA ARG A 635 3.62 -21.52 23.66
C ARG A 635 3.83 -20.06 23.26
N ALA A 636 4.92 -19.71 22.57
CA ALA A 636 5.16 -18.37 22.05
C ALA A 636 4.18 -18.01 20.91
N VAL A 637 3.96 -18.94 19.96
CA VAL A 637 2.99 -18.79 18.87
C VAL A 637 1.56 -18.68 19.41
N GLN A 638 1.17 -19.52 20.38
CA GLN A 638 -0.16 -19.45 21.01
C GLN A 638 -0.42 -18.06 21.63
N ARG A 639 0.52 -17.56 22.44
CA ARG A 639 0.44 -16.21 23.03
C ARG A 639 0.43 -15.09 21.97
N ALA A 640 1.03 -15.30 20.80
CA ALA A 640 0.97 -14.35 19.69
C ALA A 640 -0.41 -14.33 19.02
N ASN A 641 -1.03 -15.50 18.81
CA ASN A 641 -2.39 -15.63 18.29
C ASN A 641 -3.41 -14.98 19.24
N GLU A 642 -3.30 -15.20 20.55
CA GLU A 642 -4.17 -14.60 21.57
C GLU A 642 -4.11 -13.06 21.56
N ARG A 643 -2.91 -12.47 21.40
CA ARG A 643 -2.74 -11.03 21.21
C ARG A 643 -3.37 -10.56 19.89
N ALA A 644 -3.13 -11.28 18.79
CA ALA A 644 -3.67 -10.92 17.48
C ALA A 644 -5.21 -10.93 17.45
N ASP A 645 -5.85 -11.93 18.07
CA ASP A 645 -7.31 -11.99 18.15
C ASP A 645 -7.91 -11.01 19.17
N THR A 646 -7.16 -10.61 20.19
CA THR A 646 -7.55 -9.49 21.07
C THR A 646 -7.56 -8.18 20.28
N ILE A 647 -6.50 -7.88 19.53
CA ILE A 647 -6.42 -6.71 18.64
C ILE A 647 -7.55 -6.76 17.60
N ARG A 648 -7.80 -7.91 16.97
CA ARG A 648 -8.88 -8.11 15.99
C ARG A 648 -10.25 -7.76 16.58
N LYS A 649 -10.55 -8.20 17.81
CA LYS A 649 -11.80 -7.88 18.52
C LYS A 649 -11.90 -6.39 18.84
N CYS A 650 -10.82 -5.77 19.32
CA CYS A 650 -10.80 -4.31 19.57
C CYS A 650 -11.06 -3.51 18.29
N MET A 651 -10.45 -3.88 17.17
CA MET A 651 -10.69 -3.24 15.87
C MET A 651 -12.13 -3.46 15.37
N GLN A 652 -12.69 -4.66 15.54
CA GLN A 652 -14.09 -4.94 15.20
C GLN A 652 -15.07 -4.10 16.03
N THR A 653 -14.84 -3.94 17.34
CA THR A 653 -15.64 -3.05 18.20
C THR A 653 -15.54 -1.59 17.76
N SER A 654 -14.34 -1.13 17.38
CA SER A 654 -14.11 0.24 16.87
C SER A 654 -14.83 0.49 15.54
N VAL A 655 -14.79 -0.46 14.60
CA VAL A 655 -15.58 -0.38 13.35
C VAL A 655 -17.07 -0.31 13.65
N ALA A 656 -17.59 -1.20 14.51
CA ALA A 656 -19.01 -1.20 14.90
C ALA A 656 -19.45 0.05 15.70
N GLU A 657 -18.51 0.80 16.27
CA GLU A 657 -18.73 2.13 16.85
C GLU A 657 -18.82 3.20 15.77
N MET A 658 -17.85 3.26 14.85
CA MET A 658 -17.88 4.21 13.74
C MET A 658 -19.08 3.99 12.80
N GLU A 659 -19.53 2.75 12.59
CA GLU A 659 -20.76 2.45 11.84
C GLU A 659 -22.01 3.02 12.53
N ARG A 660 -22.10 2.94 13.86
CA ARG A 660 -23.19 3.56 14.63
C ARG A 660 -23.12 5.08 14.60
N GLN A 661 -21.94 5.67 14.69
CA GLN A 661 -21.74 7.11 14.57
C GLN A 661 -22.11 7.62 13.16
N LEU A 662 -21.72 6.90 12.11
CA LEU A 662 -22.12 7.20 10.72
C LEU A 662 -23.64 7.09 10.51
N ALA A 663 -24.29 6.09 11.14
CA ALA A 663 -25.75 5.97 11.11
C ALA A 663 -26.44 7.13 11.85
N ALA A 664 -25.92 7.54 13.01
CA ALA A 664 -26.43 8.68 13.77
C ALA A 664 -26.26 10.00 13.00
N ALA A 665 -25.10 10.25 12.39
CA ALA A 665 -24.85 11.43 11.56
C ALA A 665 -25.79 11.47 10.34
N ARG A 666 -26.02 10.33 9.68
CA ARG A 666 -27.01 10.22 8.58
C ARG A 666 -28.44 10.49 9.04
N ALA A 667 -28.81 10.14 10.28
CA ALA A 667 -30.11 10.48 10.85
C ALA A 667 -30.22 11.98 11.16
N GLN A 668 -29.18 12.59 11.74
CA GLN A 668 -29.12 14.03 12.01
C GLN A 668 -29.23 14.88 10.74
N VAL A 669 -28.53 14.49 9.66
CA VAL A 669 -28.64 15.17 8.35
C VAL A 669 -30.09 15.13 7.84
N LYS A 670 -30.77 13.98 7.89
CA LYS A 670 -32.18 13.87 7.48
C LYS A 670 -33.16 14.70 8.32
N VAL A 671 -32.87 14.90 9.60
CA VAL A 671 -33.65 15.82 10.45
C VAL A 671 -33.42 17.27 10.00
N ALA A 672 -32.16 17.69 9.83
CA ALA A 672 -31.83 19.04 9.35
C ALA A 672 -32.37 19.34 7.93
N GLU A 673 -32.40 18.34 7.04
CA GLU A 673 -33.04 18.43 5.71
C GLU A 673 -34.55 18.67 5.84
N LYS A 674 -35.24 17.90 6.70
CA LYS A 674 -36.68 18.07 6.98
C LYS A 674 -37.00 19.41 7.64
N ASP A 675 -36.19 19.85 8.60
CA ASP A 675 -36.39 21.13 9.29
C ASP A 675 -36.18 22.31 8.34
N ARG A 676 -35.23 22.19 7.39
CA ARG A 676 -35.05 23.13 6.28
C ARG A 676 -36.25 23.13 5.33
N GLU A 677 -36.81 21.98 4.97
CA GLU A 677 -38.06 21.91 4.19
C GLU A 677 -39.23 22.59 4.92
N GLU A 678 -39.39 22.36 6.22
CA GLU A 678 -40.44 23.02 7.00
C GLU A 678 -40.26 24.53 7.09
N ALA A 679 -39.02 25.01 7.25
CA ALA A 679 -38.72 26.43 7.20
C ALA A 679 -39.08 27.04 5.84
N LEU A 680 -38.70 26.40 4.74
CA LEU A 680 -39.03 26.84 3.38
C LEU A 680 -40.54 26.85 3.11
N ARG A 681 -41.29 25.88 3.64
CA ARG A 681 -42.76 25.86 3.57
C ARG A 681 -43.38 27.01 4.37
N ARG A 682 -42.90 27.28 5.60
CA ARG A 682 -43.37 28.41 6.42
C ARG A 682 -43.15 29.75 5.71
N THR A 683 -41.98 29.98 5.12
CA THR A 683 -41.71 31.20 4.36
C THR A 683 -42.61 31.33 3.13
N ALA A 684 -42.79 30.24 2.36
CA ALA A 684 -43.65 30.26 1.17
C ALA A 684 -45.13 30.52 1.49
N SER A 685 -45.63 30.00 2.62
CA SER A 685 -46.97 30.32 3.11
C SER A 685 -47.10 31.77 3.55
N SER A 686 -46.11 32.34 4.25
CA SER A 686 -46.16 33.74 4.70
C SER A 686 -46.14 34.78 3.56
N THR A 687 -45.70 34.38 2.36
CA THR A 687 -45.76 35.22 1.14
C THR A 687 -47.04 35.03 0.32
N GLY A 688 -47.99 34.22 0.78
CA GLY A 688 -49.20 33.85 0.02
C GLY A 688 -50.46 34.66 0.31
N GLU A 689 -50.51 35.41 1.41
CA GLU A 689 -51.68 36.18 1.86
C GLU A 689 -51.37 37.68 1.82
N GLY A 690 -51.51 38.28 0.63
CA GLY A 690 -51.15 39.67 0.35
C GLY A 690 -51.85 40.24 -0.89
N ASP A 691 -53.18 40.08 -0.95
CA ASP A 691 -54.03 40.67 -1.99
C ASP A 691 -54.66 41.99 -1.49
N GLY A 692 -54.52 43.04 -2.30
CA GLY A 692 -55.15 44.36 -2.12
C GLY A 692 -54.40 45.38 -1.25
N GLY A 693 -54.07 46.55 -1.83
CA GLY A 693 -53.84 47.79 -1.07
C GLY A 693 -52.60 48.62 -1.41
N ASP A 694 -52.73 49.47 -2.43
CA ASP A 694 -52.24 50.86 -2.54
C ASP A 694 -50.77 51.26 -2.25
N GLU A 695 -50.19 51.84 -3.31
CA GLU A 695 -49.19 52.91 -3.40
C GLU A 695 -48.66 53.56 -2.09
N ALA A 696 -47.36 53.36 -1.81
CA ALA A 696 -46.54 54.35 -1.10
C ALA A 696 -45.05 54.20 -1.46
N GLU A 697 -44.40 55.28 -1.92
CA GLU A 697 -42.95 55.36 -1.98
C GLU A 697 -42.37 55.49 -0.57
N GLY A 698 -41.48 54.59 -0.15
CA GLY A 698 -40.91 54.60 1.20
C GLY A 698 -39.57 53.89 1.28
N GLN A 699 -38.52 54.61 1.68
CA GLN A 699 -37.17 54.07 1.82
C GLN A 699 -37.07 53.14 3.04
N GLN A 700 -36.83 51.85 2.81
CA GLN A 700 -36.31 50.95 3.85
C GLN A 700 -35.16 50.11 3.31
N GLU A 701 -33.93 50.57 3.60
CA GLU A 701 -32.74 49.73 3.46
C GLU A 701 -32.83 48.55 4.43
N CYS A 702 -32.79 47.33 3.88
CA CYS A 702 -32.91 46.13 4.68
C CYS A 702 -31.62 45.91 5.51
N THR A 703 -31.75 45.97 6.84
CA THR A 703 -30.66 45.95 7.82
C THR A 703 -29.84 44.64 7.87
N CYS A 704 -30.12 43.68 6.98
CA CYS A 704 -29.42 42.40 6.90
C CYS A 704 -27.99 42.50 6.34
N LYS A 705 -27.60 43.58 5.64
CA LYS A 705 -26.27 43.69 5.02
C LYS A 705 -25.14 43.99 6.01
N SER A 706 -25.38 44.74 7.07
CA SER A 706 -24.34 45.24 7.98
C SER A 706 -23.72 44.19 8.92
N LEU A 707 -24.27 42.96 8.94
CA LEU A 707 -23.82 41.87 9.82
C LEU A 707 -22.73 40.95 9.24
N PHE A 708 -22.37 41.11 7.95
CA PHE A 708 -21.37 40.26 7.28
C PHE A 708 -20.06 40.98 6.89
N GLU A 709 -19.93 42.28 7.15
CA GLU A 709 -18.71 43.07 6.86
C GLU A 709 -17.79 43.24 8.09
N ASN A 710 -18.00 42.48 9.17
CA ASN A 710 -17.25 42.60 10.44
C ASN A 710 -16.86 41.25 11.09
N ILE A 711 -16.54 40.22 10.29
CA ILE A 711 -15.94 38.95 10.73
C ILE A 711 -14.81 38.56 9.76
#